data_AF-A0A318EDM6-F1
#
_entry.id   AF-A0A318EDM6-F1
#
_cell.length_a   1.000
_cell.length_b   1.000
_cell.length_c   1.000
_cell.angle_alpha   90.00
_cell.angle_beta   90.00
_cell.angle_gamma   90.00
#
_symmetry.space_group_name_H-M   'P 1'
#
loop_
_entity.id
_entity.type
_entity.pdbx_description
1 polymer ?
#
loop_
_entity_poly.entity_id
_entity_poly.type
_entity_poly.pdbx_seq_one_letter_code
_entity_poly.pdbx_strand_id
1 'polypeptide(L)'
;MSAAEPHVLGTWDVTMTTPVGPQRMQLHILTVDTGFTGRIESPMGNHEIAGSIGADGELRWEMKAAKPMPITVRFKARIDGDRFSGSAKLGLFGSSTLSGERVAAGTATPPPAATELDGPLTEDTVDPTYRDAYIDVDEWRDAPAPHRYVHGGFTGTDARFSFYFPPQAQYRKRFFHNTYPLAVHEDVGPFPIAFDVATGDLGFSFDSGAYYVQTNLGGKDRTGMADPAIAAYRVNAAAAKFSRQVAREMYGEHRPWGYLFGGSGGSYQTIGSAENTRGIWDGFMPFVMATPNAIPSMFTIRMHALRVLRERNVLPAIMDAIDPGGSGDPHATLNARESAALSEATRMGFPPRGWWAYETLGSGYFSEVAPLVPMLDPTYIDDFWTQPGYLGSDPAEGLDRLCFTFDTTVVRTIDAFHKKAELAAVPERDFADAHLVVLSGAAAGKSIPIAWIDGRIVSFALASDQTAVAALAAGDRVRIDNRWALALQTYHRHQLPSADYCGWDQFRTADGTPRYPQREVLIGPLGASGTAGSVPDGRISGKMLVVECLMDIDALAWQADWYRNKVRAALGADYESQFALWFVDHAQHDNPQTPAAQARTVNFSGVLQQGLRDLAAWVEQGRRPHDTRYQVEDAQVQVPAGARDRGGIQPVVDLRVNGGVRAEIAAGVAVNFEAVIELPPDAGSLVAAEWDFEGTGSFPVTAEIAPGQARLTLDATHAYPQPGTYFAVLRATAQREGDAQTRYGRVQNLGRVRVVVH
;
A
#
# COMPACT_ATOMS: atom_id res chain seq x y z
N MET A 1 11.08 29.67 -59.36
CA MET A 1 10.11 29.31 -58.31
C MET A 1 10.92 28.88 -57.10
N SER A 2 10.98 29.73 -56.08
CA SER A 2 11.67 29.43 -54.82
C SER A 2 10.87 28.35 -54.08
N ALA A 3 11.50 27.24 -53.72
CA ALA A 3 10.91 26.32 -52.75
C ALA A 3 10.67 27.08 -51.45
N ALA A 4 9.47 26.99 -50.88
CA ALA A 4 9.17 27.57 -49.58
C ALA A 4 10.04 26.86 -48.53
N GLU A 5 10.73 27.63 -47.68
CA GLU A 5 11.39 27.07 -46.49
C GLU A 5 10.34 26.34 -45.64
N PRO A 6 10.62 25.13 -45.13
CA PRO A 6 9.69 24.44 -44.25
C PRO A 6 9.52 25.28 -42.98
N HIS A 7 8.32 25.81 -42.76
CA HIS A 7 8.00 26.58 -41.56
C HIS A 7 7.83 25.63 -40.36
N VAL A 8 8.95 25.25 -39.74
CA VAL A 8 8.98 24.23 -38.66
C VAL A 8 8.32 24.72 -37.35
N LEU A 9 8.33 26.03 -37.11
CA LEU A 9 7.76 26.67 -35.91
C LEU A 9 6.26 26.39 -35.76
N GLY A 10 5.83 26.09 -34.53
CA GLY A 10 4.43 25.86 -34.19
C GLY A 10 4.20 24.62 -33.33
N THR A 11 2.93 24.35 -33.05
CA THR A 11 2.50 23.19 -32.27
C THR A 11 2.05 22.07 -33.22
N TRP A 12 2.42 20.84 -32.89
CA TRP A 12 2.19 19.64 -33.68
C TRP A 12 1.57 18.56 -32.81
N ASP A 13 0.43 18.02 -33.23
CA ASP A 13 -0.14 16.81 -32.63
C ASP A 13 0.55 15.60 -33.28
N VAL A 14 1.43 14.95 -32.52
CA VAL A 14 2.25 13.82 -32.98
C VAL A 14 1.80 12.55 -32.29
N THR A 15 1.77 11.45 -33.03
CA THR A 15 1.51 10.11 -32.52
C THR A 15 2.76 9.25 -32.72
N MET A 16 3.25 8.65 -31.65
CA MET A 16 4.34 7.67 -31.66
C MET A 16 3.79 6.27 -31.45
N THR A 17 4.12 5.31 -32.31
CA THR A 17 3.76 3.92 -32.11
C THR A 17 4.72 3.27 -31.09
N THR A 18 4.21 2.68 -30.01
CA THR A 18 5.05 1.95 -29.04
C THR A 18 4.50 0.54 -28.79
N PRO A 19 5.28 -0.38 -28.20
CA PRO A 19 4.81 -1.72 -27.84
C PRO A 19 3.58 -1.73 -26.90
N VAL A 20 3.36 -0.64 -26.15
CA VAL A 20 2.20 -0.48 -25.24
C VAL A 20 1.02 0.29 -25.88
N GLY A 21 1.10 0.61 -27.18
CA GLY A 21 0.06 1.29 -27.96
C GLY A 21 0.44 2.69 -28.44
N PRO A 22 -0.33 3.29 -29.37
CA PRO A 22 -0.03 4.61 -29.91
C PRO A 22 -0.10 5.70 -28.82
N GLN A 23 0.98 6.45 -28.67
CA GLN A 23 1.11 7.54 -27.71
C GLN A 23 0.95 8.87 -28.45
N ARG A 24 -0.09 9.64 -28.09
CA ARG A 24 -0.26 11.00 -28.60
C ARG A 24 0.58 11.97 -27.78
N MET A 25 1.20 12.94 -28.43
CA MET A 25 2.05 13.96 -27.81
C MET A 25 1.86 15.29 -28.56
N GLN A 26 1.94 16.42 -27.85
CA GLN A 26 2.06 17.72 -28.47
C GLN A 26 3.53 18.13 -28.53
N LEU A 27 4.05 18.35 -29.72
CA LEU A 27 5.37 18.91 -29.95
C LEU A 27 5.23 20.39 -30.26
N HIS A 28 5.71 21.24 -29.37
CA HIS A 28 5.81 22.68 -29.58
C HIS A 28 7.23 23.02 -30.04
N ILE A 29 7.40 23.46 -31.27
CA ILE A 29 8.69 23.98 -31.77
C ILE A 29 8.64 25.50 -31.63
N LEU A 30 9.43 26.02 -30.69
CA LEU A 30 9.34 27.38 -30.16
C LEU A 30 10.32 28.33 -30.84
N THR A 31 11.54 27.88 -31.11
CA THR A 31 12.55 28.66 -31.84
C THR A 31 13.25 27.80 -32.89
N VAL A 32 13.64 28.43 -34.00
CA VAL A 32 14.43 27.81 -35.07
C VAL A 32 15.55 28.80 -35.44
N ASP A 33 16.80 28.37 -35.30
CA ASP A 33 18.01 29.14 -35.61
C ASP A 33 19.03 28.29 -36.39
N THR A 34 20.20 28.00 -35.81
CA THR A 34 21.13 26.94 -36.26
C THR A 34 20.63 25.52 -35.94
N GLY A 35 19.64 25.40 -35.06
CA GLY A 35 18.90 24.18 -34.74
C GLY A 35 17.45 24.52 -34.39
N PHE A 36 16.84 23.77 -33.48
CA PHE A 36 15.54 24.12 -32.92
C PHE A 36 15.47 23.87 -31.42
N THR A 37 14.66 24.66 -30.73
CA THR A 37 14.23 24.36 -29.37
C THR A 37 12.72 24.20 -29.32
N GLY A 38 12.26 23.39 -28.38
CA GLY A 38 10.86 23.09 -28.25
C GLY A 38 10.54 22.37 -26.95
N ARG A 39 9.29 21.95 -26.83
CA ARG A 39 8.80 21.15 -25.72
C ARG A 39 7.87 20.07 -26.25
N ILE A 40 7.99 18.86 -25.69
CA ILE A 40 7.05 17.77 -25.93
C ILE A 40 6.18 17.62 -24.69
N GLU A 41 4.87 17.72 -24.86
CA GLU A 41 3.89 17.26 -23.88
C GLU A 41 3.44 15.86 -24.27
N SER A 42 3.51 14.90 -23.35
CA SER A 42 3.14 13.52 -23.65
C SER A 42 2.59 12.83 -22.41
N PRO A 43 1.89 11.69 -22.56
CA PRO A 43 1.54 10.80 -21.46
C PRO A 43 2.75 10.33 -20.64
N MET A 44 3.97 10.50 -21.18
CA MET A 44 5.26 10.18 -20.57
C MET A 44 5.89 11.37 -19.81
N GLY A 45 5.19 12.49 -19.70
CA GLY A 45 5.68 13.72 -19.08
C GLY A 45 6.07 14.81 -20.08
N ASN A 46 6.24 16.03 -19.56
CA ASN A 46 6.62 17.20 -20.34
C ASN A 46 8.14 17.32 -20.39
N HIS A 47 8.70 17.46 -21.58
CA HIS A 47 10.15 17.51 -21.78
C HIS A 47 10.53 18.70 -22.65
N GLU A 48 11.46 19.52 -22.18
CA GLU A 48 12.15 20.46 -23.07
C GLU A 48 13.08 19.70 -24.01
N ILE A 49 13.14 20.11 -25.26
CA ILE A 49 13.98 19.50 -26.27
C ILE A 49 14.77 20.56 -27.02
N ALA A 50 16.02 20.20 -27.33
CA ALA A 50 16.86 20.93 -28.27
C ALA A 50 17.37 19.94 -29.31
N GLY A 51 17.35 20.36 -30.57
CA GLY A 51 17.73 19.50 -31.69
C GLY A 51 18.39 20.27 -32.82
N SER A 52 18.85 19.52 -33.80
CA SER A 52 19.45 20.05 -35.02
C SER A 52 18.51 19.86 -36.21
N ILE A 53 18.64 20.73 -37.21
CA ILE A 53 17.96 20.61 -38.50
C ILE A 53 19.04 20.27 -39.53
N GLY A 54 18.96 19.10 -40.15
CA GLY A 54 19.88 18.68 -41.21
C GLY A 54 19.74 19.55 -42.47
N ALA A 55 20.76 19.55 -43.33
CA ALA A 55 20.73 20.26 -44.61
C ALA A 55 19.60 19.78 -45.56
N ASP A 56 19.03 18.60 -45.28
CA ASP A 56 17.87 17.99 -45.95
C ASP A 56 16.54 18.28 -45.25
N GLY A 57 16.52 19.13 -44.21
CA GLY A 57 15.33 19.49 -43.43
C GLY A 57 14.90 18.46 -42.38
N GLU A 58 15.72 17.42 -42.11
CA GLU A 58 15.42 16.43 -41.08
C GLU A 58 15.75 16.96 -39.67
N LEU A 59 14.74 16.98 -38.80
CA LEU A 59 14.85 17.28 -37.36
C LEU A 59 15.48 16.10 -36.63
N ARG A 60 16.46 16.36 -35.77
CA ARG A 60 17.08 15.33 -34.91
C ARG A 60 17.25 15.87 -33.50
N TRP A 61 16.72 15.15 -32.52
CA TRP A 61 16.91 15.47 -31.09
C TRP A 61 16.98 14.19 -30.25
N GLU A 62 17.43 14.34 -29.01
CA GLU A 62 17.52 13.25 -28.06
C GLU A 62 16.79 13.63 -26.76
N MET A 63 16.14 12.66 -26.14
CA MET A 63 15.56 12.80 -24.81
C MET A 63 16.20 11.79 -23.88
N LYS A 64 16.55 12.23 -22.67
CA LYS A 64 17.12 11.38 -21.63
C LYS A 64 16.14 11.33 -20.48
N ALA A 65 15.73 10.12 -20.08
CA ALA A 65 15.00 9.90 -18.84
C ALA A 65 15.95 9.23 -17.85
N ALA A 66 16.10 9.77 -16.63
CA ALA A 66 17.07 9.28 -15.65
C ALA A 66 16.49 8.27 -14.63
N LYS A 67 15.18 8.29 -14.42
CA LYS A 67 14.47 7.45 -13.44
C LYS A 67 13.24 6.77 -14.08
N PRO A 68 12.86 5.55 -13.64
CA PRO A 68 13.55 4.69 -12.68
C PRO A 68 14.80 3.99 -13.25
N MET A 69 15.06 4.11 -14.56
CA MET A 69 16.31 3.72 -15.21
C MET A 69 16.77 4.76 -16.24
N PRO A 70 18.08 4.95 -16.48
CA PRO A 70 18.58 5.83 -17.54
C PRO A 70 18.27 5.30 -18.95
N ILE A 71 17.46 6.02 -19.72
CA ILE A 71 17.14 5.67 -21.12
C ILE A 71 17.39 6.90 -21.99
N THR A 72 18.04 6.72 -23.15
CA THR A 72 18.18 7.77 -24.17
C THR A 72 17.34 7.41 -25.39
N VAL A 73 16.33 8.22 -25.68
CA VAL A 73 15.49 8.10 -26.87
C VAL A 73 16.01 9.05 -27.93
N ARG A 74 16.29 8.53 -29.13
CA ARG A 74 16.80 9.34 -30.25
C ARG A 74 15.72 9.48 -31.33
N PHE A 75 15.38 10.71 -31.67
CA PHE A 75 14.31 11.02 -32.61
C PHE A 75 14.86 11.55 -33.92
N LYS A 76 14.18 11.19 -35.01
CA LYS A 76 14.35 11.77 -36.34
C LYS A 76 12.99 12.08 -36.93
N ALA A 77 12.77 13.28 -37.43
CA ALA A 77 11.50 13.65 -38.04
C ALA A 77 11.67 14.58 -39.24
N ARG A 78 10.68 14.59 -40.12
CA ARG A 78 10.55 15.48 -41.27
C ARG A 78 9.17 16.11 -41.26
N ILE A 79 9.15 17.37 -41.66
CA ILE A 79 7.94 18.17 -41.83
C ILE A 79 7.74 18.42 -43.32
N ASP A 80 6.53 18.12 -43.80
CA ASP A 80 6.07 18.44 -45.15
C ASP A 80 4.74 19.20 -45.03
N GLY A 81 4.80 20.52 -45.21
CA GLY A 81 3.66 21.42 -44.95
C GLY A 81 3.17 21.36 -43.50
N ASP A 82 1.96 20.81 -43.32
CA ASP A 82 1.32 20.59 -42.01
C ASP A 82 1.37 19.12 -41.57
N ARG A 83 2.17 18.28 -42.22
CA ARG A 83 2.36 16.87 -41.85
C ARG A 83 3.71 16.64 -41.20
N PHE A 84 3.71 15.86 -40.13
CA PHE A 84 4.89 15.43 -39.38
C PHE A 84 5.07 13.92 -39.54
N SER A 85 6.29 13.46 -39.83
CA SER A 85 6.60 12.02 -39.94
C SER A 85 8.01 11.72 -39.46
N GLY A 86 8.25 10.56 -38.88
CA GLY A 86 9.57 10.26 -38.34
C GLY A 86 9.70 8.90 -37.68
N SER A 87 10.78 8.75 -36.90
CA SER A 87 11.07 7.57 -36.11
C SER A 87 11.74 7.93 -34.78
N ALA A 88 11.55 7.08 -33.77
CA ALA A 88 12.23 7.18 -32.48
C ALA A 88 12.92 5.87 -32.14
N LYS A 89 14.16 5.92 -31.65
CA LYS A 89 14.89 4.75 -31.18
C LYS A 89 14.89 4.72 -29.66
N LEU A 90 14.21 3.75 -29.07
CA LEU A 90 13.89 3.66 -27.63
C LEU A 90 14.92 2.83 -26.84
N GLY A 91 16.22 2.97 -27.14
CA GLY A 91 17.26 2.16 -26.49
C GLY A 91 17.08 0.65 -26.75
N LEU A 92 16.98 -0.15 -25.69
CA LEU A 92 16.79 -1.61 -25.75
C LEU A 92 15.39 -2.03 -26.23
N PHE A 93 14.42 -1.11 -26.25
CA PHE A 93 13.01 -1.40 -26.59
C PHE A 93 12.68 -1.28 -28.09
N GLY A 94 13.69 -1.20 -28.95
CA GLY A 94 13.51 -1.19 -30.41
C GLY A 94 13.27 0.20 -31.02
N SER A 95 12.60 0.24 -32.17
CA SER A 95 12.30 1.46 -32.94
C SER A 95 10.81 1.67 -33.13
N SER A 96 10.39 2.93 -33.05
CA SER A 96 9.02 3.42 -33.16
C SER A 96 8.85 4.35 -34.36
N THR A 97 7.64 4.45 -34.89
CA THR A 97 7.29 5.42 -35.94
C THR A 97 6.57 6.63 -35.36
N LEU A 98 6.80 7.81 -35.95
CA LEU A 98 6.14 9.08 -35.60
C LEU A 98 5.28 9.53 -36.79
N SER A 99 4.07 10.01 -36.50
CA SER A 99 3.19 10.65 -37.49
C SER A 99 2.34 11.73 -36.81
N GLY A 100 2.16 12.89 -37.42
CA GLY A 100 1.39 13.97 -36.81
C GLY A 100 0.96 15.06 -37.77
N GLU A 101 0.21 16.04 -37.26
CA GLU A 101 -0.29 17.19 -38.00
C GLU A 101 -0.16 18.50 -37.20
N ARG A 102 -0.08 19.65 -37.88
CA ARG A 102 0.05 20.96 -37.24
C ARG A 102 -1.27 21.42 -36.62
N VAL A 103 -1.20 21.94 -35.40
CA VAL A 103 -2.35 22.53 -34.68
C VAL A 103 -2.53 23.99 -35.12
N ALA A 104 -3.76 24.37 -35.47
CA ALA A 104 -4.11 25.75 -35.84
C ALA A 104 -3.99 26.70 -34.63
N ALA A 105 -3.48 27.92 -34.85
CA ALA A 105 -3.17 28.87 -33.78
C ALA A 105 -4.43 29.34 -33.02
N GLY A 106 -4.65 28.76 -31.84
CA GLY A 106 -5.62 29.17 -30.83
C GLY A 106 -5.00 29.03 -29.45
N THR A 107 -5.10 30.09 -28.65
CA THR A 107 -4.40 30.35 -27.38
C THR A 107 -4.46 29.22 -26.34
N ALA A 108 -3.32 28.59 -26.07
CA ALA A 108 -3.01 27.96 -24.80
C ALA A 108 -1.66 28.49 -24.31
N THR A 109 -1.67 29.33 -23.28
CA THR A 109 -0.45 29.74 -22.59
C THR A 109 0.03 28.55 -21.74
N PRO A 110 1.26 28.07 -21.89
CA PRO A 110 1.75 26.92 -21.13
C PRO A 110 1.89 27.24 -19.63
N PRO A 111 1.64 26.28 -18.72
CA PRO A 111 2.16 26.37 -17.36
C PRO A 111 3.70 26.32 -17.37
N PRO A 112 4.38 26.97 -16.41
CA PRO A 112 5.84 27.05 -16.38
C PRO A 112 6.50 25.67 -16.22
N ALA A 113 7.70 25.52 -16.80
CA ALA A 113 8.48 24.29 -16.79
C ALA A 113 8.76 23.78 -15.36
N ALA A 114 8.55 22.48 -15.12
CA ALA A 114 9.07 21.80 -13.94
C ALA A 114 10.60 21.77 -14.07
N THR A 115 11.28 22.64 -13.34
CA THR A 115 12.74 22.61 -13.22
C THR A 115 13.10 21.32 -12.49
N GLU A 116 13.94 20.45 -13.07
CA GLU A 116 14.49 19.29 -12.36
C GLU A 116 15.12 19.78 -11.05
N LEU A 117 14.65 19.26 -9.93
CA LEU A 117 15.22 19.55 -8.62
C LEU A 117 16.52 18.76 -8.47
N ASP A 118 17.66 19.43 -8.50
CA ASP A 118 18.97 18.83 -8.23
C ASP A 118 19.11 18.54 -6.72
N GLY A 119 18.93 17.27 -6.32
CA GLY A 119 19.13 16.79 -4.96
C GLY A 119 17.84 16.61 -4.14
N PRO A 120 17.95 16.18 -2.86
CA PRO A 120 16.79 15.95 -2.00
C PRO A 120 16.08 17.27 -1.68
N LEU A 121 14.75 17.24 -1.60
CA LEU A 121 13.96 18.41 -1.20
C LEU A 121 14.26 18.78 0.25
N THR A 122 14.81 19.97 0.48
CA THR A 122 15.08 20.48 1.83
C THR A 122 14.02 21.48 2.29
N GLU A 123 14.04 21.89 3.56
CA GLU A 123 13.16 22.94 4.09
C GLU A 123 13.21 24.22 3.24
N ASP A 124 14.40 24.62 2.79
CA ASP A 124 14.64 25.85 2.03
C ASP A 124 14.38 25.69 0.53
N THR A 125 14.26 24.46 0.02
CA THR A 125 13.99 24.25 -1.41
C THR A 125 12.59 24.74 -1.76
N VAL A 126 12.41 25.46 -2.86
CA VAL A 126 11.09 25.79 -3.40
C VAL A 126 10.86 24.92 -4.62
N ASP A 127 9.85 24.04 -4.58
CA ASP A 127 9.46 23.28 -5.76
C ASP A 127 8.85 24.26 -6.78
N PRO A 128 9.42 24.39 -7.99
CA PRO A 128 8.98 25.36 -8.97
C PRO A 128 7.51 25.16 -9.37
N THR A 129 7.01 23.93 -9.31
CA THR A 129 5.65 23.53 -9.69
C THR A 129 4.64 23.92 -8.61
N TYR A 130 5.06 23.88 -7.35
CA TYR A 130 4.19 24.08 -6.18
C TYR A 130 4.62 25.32 -5.36
N ARG A 131 5.14 26.35 -6.03
CA ARG A 131 5.65 27.57 -5.39
C ARG A 131 4.55 28.56 -4.98
N ASP A 132 3.46 28.61 -5.75
CA ASP A 132 2.43 29.65 -5.66
C ASP A 132 1.16 29.07 -5.02
N ALA A 133 1.18 28.92 -3.69
CA ALA A 133 0.03 28.46 -2.92
C ALA A 133 -1.06 29.55 -2.84
N TYR A 134 -2.33 29.14 -2.86
CA TYR A 134 -3.49 30.00 -2.61
C TYR A 134 -4.43 29.37 -1.59
N ILE A 135 -5.21 30.21 -0.90
CA ILE A 135 -6.28 29.81 0.02
C ILE A 135 -7.59 30.28 -0.58
N ASP A 136 -8.57 29.39 -0.69
CA ASP A 136 -9.93 29.71 -1.17
C ASP A 136 -11.01 29.54 -0.08
N VAL A 137 -10.73 28.77 0.98
CA VAL A 137 -11.56 28.66 2.18
C VAL A 137 -10.71 28.88 3.43
N ASP A 138 -11.17 29.77 4.30
CA ASP A 138 -10.57 30.05 5.60
C ASP A 138 -11.68 30.39 6.59
N GLU A 139 -12.05 29.43 7.43
CA GLU A 139 -13.20 29.55 8.33
C GLU A 139 -13.01 28.80 9.64
N TRP A 140 -13.80 29.16 10.64
CA TRP A 140 -13.93 28.36 11.87
C TRP A 140 -15.06 27.35 11.70
N ARG A 141 -14.81 26.11 12.16
CA ARG A 141 -15.78 25.01 12.19
C ARG A 141 -15.88 24.45 13.59
N ASP A 142 -17.08 24.02 13.98
CA ASP A 142 -17.34 23.41 15.31
C ASP A 142 -17.19 21.88 15.32
N ALA A 143 -17.34 21.23 14.16
CA ALA A 143 -17.32 19.79 14.01
C ALA A 143 -16.16 19.32 13.09
N PRO A 144 -15.54 18.15 13.34
CA PRO A 144 -15.81 17.21 14.44
C PRO A 144 -15.27 17.67 15.81
N ALA A 145 -14.49 18.75 15.84
CA ALA A 145 -14.10 19.50 17.02
C ALA A 145 -13.86 20.97 16.59
N PRO A 146 -13.90 21.98 17.49
CA PRO A 146 -13.61 23.36 17.14
C PRO A 146 -12.24 23.49 16.49
N HIS A 147 -12.17 24.07 15.30
CA HIS A 147 -10.91 24.29 14.57
C HIS A 147 -11.04 25.40 13.53
N ARG A 148 -9.91 25.99 13.14
CA ARG A 148 -9.82 26.79 11.91
C ARG A 148 -9.49 25.84 10.77
N TYR A 149 -10.38 25.78 9.79
CA TYR A 149 -10.21 25.03 8.57
C TYR A 149 -9.69 25.94 7.46
N VAL A 150 -8.60 25.53 6.83
CA VAL A 150 -8.00 26.23 5.69
C VAL A 150 -7.89 25.25 4.53
N HIS A 151 -8.45 25.60 3.39
CA HIS A 151 -8.34 24.82 2.16
C HIS A 151 -7.82 25.70 1.02
N GLY A 152 -7.14 25.04 0.08
CA GLY A 152 -6.60 25.69 -1.11
C GLY A 152 -5.80 24.75 -1.97
N GLY A 153 -4.87 25.31 -2.73
CA GLY A 153 -4.04 24.54 -3.66
C GLY A 153 -2.84 25.32 -4.15
N PHE A 154 -2.25 24.82 -5.24
CA PHE A 154 -1.14 25.49 -5.92
C PHE A 154 -1.58 25.96 -7.31
N THR A 155 -1.22 27.19 -7.65
CA THR A 155 -1.68 27.84 -8.89
C THR A 155 -1.16 27.08 -10.10
N GLY A 156 -2.07 26.76 -11.05
CA GLY A 156 -1.70 26.04 -12.27
C GLY A 156 -1.56 24.52 -12.11
N THR A 157 -1.96 23.95 -10.97
CA THR A 157 -1.88 22.52 -10.69
C THR A 157 -3.21 21.96 -10.15
N ASP A 158 -3.36 20.64 -10.17
CA ASP A 158 -4.51 19.94 -9.56
C ASP A 158 -4.24 19.57 -8.08
N ALA A 159 -3.05 19.86 -7.57
CA ALA A 159 -2.70 19.68 -6.17
C ALA A 159 -3.55 20.57 -5.25
N ARG A 160 -4.15 19.94 -4.23
CA ARG A 160 -4.98 20.58 -3.19
C ARG A 160 -4.52 20.16 -1.80
N PHE A 161 -4.79 21.02 -0.82
CA PHE A 161 -4.51 20.77 0.59
C PHE A 161 -5.66 21.23 1.48
N SER A 162 -5.78 20.58 2.63
CA SER A 162 -6.60 21.04 3.75
C SER A 162 -5.78 21.00 5.04
N PHE A 163 -5.89 22.07 5.83
CA PHE A 163 -5.26 22.22 7.14
C PHE A 163 -6.31 22.42 8.21
N TYR A 164 -6.13 21.74 9.34
CA TYR A 164 -7.08 21.75 10.46
C TYR A 164 -6.36 22.21 11.71
N PHE A 165 -6.55 23.47 12.09
CA PHE A 165 -5.82 24.11 13.17
C PHE A 165 -6.64 24.15 14.47
N PRO A 166 -6.19 23.53 15.57
CA PRO A 166 -6.91 23.56 16.84
C PRO A 166 -6.91 24.96 17.47
N PRO A 167 -7.78 25.22 18.46
CA PRO A 167 -7.70 26.42 19.28
C PRO A 167 -6.32 26.54 19.95
N GLN A 168 -5.83 27.78 20.11
CA GLN A 168 -4.49 28.07 20.62
C GLN A 168 -4.18 27.36 21.96
N ALA A 169 -5.16 27.18 22.83
CA ALA A 169 -4.99 26.51 24.12
C ALA A 169 -4.54 25.05 24.00
N GLN A 170 -4.97 24.36 22.94
CA GLN A 170 -4.61 22.96 22.66
C GLN A 170 -3.29 22.84 21.91
N TYR A 171 -2.90 23.86 21.13
CA TYR A 171 -1.72 23.80 20.29
C TYR A 171 -0.40 23.69 21.07
N ARG A 172 0.49 22.79 20.63
CA ARG A 172 1.81 22.52 21.22
C ARG A 172 2.93 22.53 20.18
N LYS A 173 2.80 23.36 19.15
CA LYS A 173 3.82 23.55 18.10
C LYS A 173 4.10 22.29 17.27
N ARG A 174 3.07 21.47 17.00
CA ARG A 174 3.18 20.24 16.21
C ARG A 174 2.27 20.25 14.99
N PHE A 175 2.59 19.41 14.01
CA PHE A 175 1.61 18.97 13.02
C PHE A 175 1.75 17.50 12.68
N PHE A 176 0.61 16.86 12.44
CA PHE A 176 0.53 15.50 11.93
C PHE A 176 0.07 15.55 10.48
N HIS A 177 0.77 14.79 9.62
CA HIS A 177 0.52 14.71 8.20
C HIS A 177 0.34 13.24 7.84
N ASN A 178 -0.84 12.87 7.35
CA ASN A 178 -1.10 11.52 6.85
C ASN A 178 -0.91 11.46 5.33
N THR A 179 -0.44 10.32 4.83
CA THR A 179 -0.35 10.07 3.40
C THR A 179 -0.80 8.65 3.05
N TYR A 180 -1.55 8.52 1.95
CA TYR A 180 -1.96 7.22 1.41
C TYR A 180 -2.15 7.30 -0.12
N PRO A 181 -1.62 6.37 -0.94
CA PRO A 181 -1.59 6.52 -2.40
C PRO A 181 -2.96 6.66 -3.07
N LEU A 182 -4.01 6.10 -2.48
CA LEU A 182 -5.37 6.21 -3.00
C LEU A 182 -6.13 7.44 -2.48
N ALA A 183 -5.47 8.35 -1.76
CA ALA A 183 -6.02 9.63 -1.35
C ALA A 183 -6.25 10.53 -2.59
N VAL A 184 -7.51 10.67 -3.01
CA VAL A 184 -7.92 11.51 -4.17
C VAL A 184 -8.56 12.83 -3.79
N HIS A 185 -8.80 13.04 -2.50
CA HIS A 185 -9.34 14.27 -1.92
C HIS A 185 -8.43 14.74 -0.79
N GLU A 186 -8.38 16.06 -0.62
CA GLU A 186 -7.61 16.77 0.38
C GLU A 186 -8.31 16.89 1.73
N ASP A 187 -9.62 16.63 1.80
CA ASP A 187 -10.36 16.67 3.05
C ASP A 187 -10.28 15.38 3.86
N VAL A 188 -10.32 15.54 5.19
CA VAL A 188 -10.44 14.44 6.14
C VAL A 188 -11.87 13.93 6.08
N GLY A 189 -12.08 12.96 5.21
CA GLY A 189 -13.24 12.08 5.23
C GLY A 189 -12.76 10.62 5.29
N PRO A 190 -13.66 9.64 5.43
CA PRO A 190 -13.34 8.33 4.91
C PRO A 190 -12.92 8.56 3.47
N PHE A 191 -11.70 8.17 3.10
CA PHE A 191 -11.41 8.06 1.67
C PHE A 191 -12.53 7.20 1.05
N PRO A 192 -12.90 7.37 -0.23
CA PRO A 192 -13.93 6.56 -0.89
C PRO A 192 -13.56 5.06 -1.03
N ILE A 193 -12.66 4.58 -0.19
CA ILE A 193 -12.07 3.27 -0.12
C ILE A 193 -12.23 2.77 1.33
N ALA A 194 -12.64 1.51 1.48
CA ALA A 194 -12.93 0.87 2.76
C ALA A 194 -11.65 0.49 3.54
N PHE A 195 -10.69 1.41 3.68
CA PHE A 195 -9.43 1.17 4.40
C PHE A 195 -9.40 1.93 5.72
N ASP A 196 -9.48 1.20 6.82
CA ASP A 196 -9.27 1.75 8.18
C ASP A 196 -7.80 2.14 8.42
N VAL A 197 -6.86 1.60 7.63
CA VAL A 197 -5.42 1.93 7.69
C VAL A 197 -5.08 3.35 7.22
N ALA A 198 -6.04 4.08 6.64
CA ALA A 198 -5.77 5.32 5.94
C ALA A 198 -6.22 6.59 6.69
N THR A 199 -6.94 6.52 7.80
CA THR A 199 -7.52 7.75 8.40
C THR A 199 -6.68 8.31 9.55
N GLY A 200 -6.31 9.59 9.47
CA GLY A 200 -5.95 10.36 10.66
C GLY A 200 -7.18 10.74 11.48
N ASP A 201 -7.01 10.83 12.80
CA ASP A 201 -8.06 11.27 13.74
C ASP A 201 -7.79 12.73 14.14
N LEU A 202 -8.67 13.64 13.72
CA LEU A 202 -8.54 15.08 14.02
C LEU A 202 -8.58 15.35 15.52
N GLY A 203 -9.48 14.68 16.25
CA GLY A 203 -9.58 14.86 17.69
C GLY A 203 -8.32 14.39 18.42
N PHE A 204 -7.73 13.27 17.99
CA PHE A 204 -6.46 12.77 18.52
C PHE A 204 -5.32 13.75 18.23
N SER A 205 -5.30 14.30 17.01
CA SER A 205 -4.28 15.26 16.58
C SER A 205 -4.33 16.51 17.48
N PHE A 206 -5.53 17.04 17.71
CA PHE A 206 -5.74 18.21 18.56
C PHE A 206 -5.41 17.92 20.03
N ASP A 207 -5.84 16.77 20.55
CA ASP A 207 -5.51 16.29 21.91
C ASP A 207 -3.99 16.13 22.10
N SER A 208 -3.28 15.78 21.03
CA SER A 208 -1.82 15.67 21.00
C SER A 208 -1.12 17.01 20.71
N GLY A 209 -1.87 18.11 20.62
CA GLY A 209 -1.40 19.47 20.40
C GLY A 209 -0.87 19.75 19.00
N ALA A 210 -1.33 18.99 18.01
CA ALA A 210 -0.97 19.10 16.60
C ALA A 210 -2.12 19.69 15.79
N TYR A 211 -1.81 20.54 14.80
CA TYR A 211 -2.73 20.72 13.67
C TYR A 211 -2.57 19.56 12.68
N TYR A 212 -3.56 19.34 11.83
CA TYR A 212 -3.56 18.25 10.86
C TYR A 212 -3.37 18.76 9.43
N VAL A 213 -2.59 18.02 8.63
CA VAL A 213 -2.29 18.33 7.22
C VAL A 213 -2.71 17.15 6.35
N GLN A 214 -3.44 17.45 5.27
CA GLN A 214 -3.85 16.48 4.26
C GLN A 214 -3.71 17.08 2.86
N THR A 215 -3.40 16.25 1.88
CA THR A 215 -3.39 16.63 0.46
C THR A 215 -4.12 15.58 -0.37
N ASN A 216 -4.47 15.96 -1.62
CA ASN A 216 -4.96 15.04 -2.64
C ASN A 216 -3.81 14.38 -3.46
N LEU A 217 -2.57 14.51 -2.98
CA LEU A 217 -1.35 13.98 -3.59
C LEU A 217 -1.09 14.43 -5.03
N GLY A 218 -1.64 15.57 -5.45
CA GLY A 218 -1.46 16.13 -6.79
C GLY A 218 -2.61 15.86 -7.74
N GLY A 219 -3.68 15.15 -7.34
CA GLY A 219 -4.86 14.95 -8.17
C GLY A 219 -4.51 14.33 -9.54
N LYS A 220 -4.83 15.04 -10.63
CA LYS A 220 -4.47 14.65 -12.00
C LYS A 220 -2.98 14.73 -12.32
N ASP A 221 -2.21 15.54 -11.59
CA ASP A 221 -0.78 15.77 -11.83
C ASP A 221 0.06 14.50 -11.65
N ARG A 222 -0.46 13.51 -10.92
CA ARG A 222 0.19 12.21 -10.66
C ARG A 222 -0.30 11.06 -11.53
N THR A 223 -1.16 11.32 -12.52
CA THR A 223 -1.76 10.26 -13.36
C THR A 223 -0.89 9.89 -14.56
N GLY A 224 -1.07 8.69 -15.11
CA GLY A 224 -0.28 8.20 -16.24
C GLY A 224 1.16 7.88 -15.85
N MET A 225 2.14 8.25 -16.69
CA MET A 225 3.57 8.06 -16.41
C MET A 225 4.18 9.32 -15.77
N ALA A 226 3.42 10.01 -14.92
CA ALA A 226 3.89 11.19 -14.20
C ALA A 226 5.10 10.86 -13.30
N ASP A 227 5.86 11.88 -12.93
CA ASP A 227 6.96 11.74 -11.98
C ASP A 227 6.44 11.15 -10.65
N PRO A 228 6.88 9.95 -10.24
CA PRO A 228 6.37 9.30 -9.04
C PRO A 228 6.67 10.10 -7.76
N ALA A 229 7.65 11.01 -7.80
CA ALA A 229 7.95 11.91 -6.68
C ALA A 229 6.78 12.86 -6.35
N ILE A 230 5.90 13.17 -7.31
CA ILE A 230 4.74 14.06 -7.14
C ILE A 230 3.88 13.59 -5.97
N ALA A 231 3.36 12.37 -6.08
CA ALA A 231 2.51 11.75 -5.08
C ALA A 231 3.31 11.19 -3.90
N ALA A 232 4.57 10.80 -4.11
CA ALA A 232 5.38 10.23 -3.05
C ALA A 232 5.74 11.24 -1.96
N TYR A 233 6.19 12.45 -2.34
CA TYR A 233 6.66 13.43 -1.37
C TYR A 233 6.60 14.90 -1.81
N ARG A 234 6.61 15.25 -3.10
CA ARG A 234 6.73 16.66 -3.54
C ARG A 234 5.52 17.52 -3.14
N VAL A 235 4.30 17.05 -3.41
CA VAL A 235 3.06 17.76 -3.04
C VAL A 235 2.93 17.86 -1.52
N ASN A 236 3.16 16.74 -0.82
CA ASN A 236 3.14 16.71 0.63
C ASN A 236 4.18 17.65 1.25
N ALA A 237 5.38 17.75 0.68
CA ALA A 237 6.42 18.65 1.16
C ALA A 237 6.07 20.12 0.94
N ALA A 238 5.49 20.47 -0.22
CA ALA A 238 5.02 21.82 -0.48
C ALA A 238 3.89 22.23 0.49
N ALA A 239 2.91 21.35 0.71
CA ALA A 239 1.82 21.58 1.64
C ALA A 239 2.31 21.69 3.10
N ALA A 240 3.26 20.85 3.51
CA ALA A 240 3.86 20.91 4.86
C ALA A 240 4.63 22.22 5.11
N LYS A 241 5.31 22.77 4.09
CA LYS A 241 5.97 24.08 4.21
C LYS A 241 4.95 25.21 4.31
N PHE A 242 3.94 25.18 3.46
CA PHE A 242 2.91 26.21 3.45
C PHE A 242 2.07 26.20 4.74
N SER A 243 1.75 25.03 5.28
CA SER A 243 1.03 24.92 6.56
C SER A 243 1.78 25.55 7.73
N ARG A 244 3.13 25.50 7.75
CA ARG A 244 3.95 26.22 8.74
C ARG A 244 3.83 27.74 8.59
N GLN A 245 3.66 28.27 7.38
CA GLN A 245 3.39 29.70 7.19
C GLN A 245 2.03 30.08 7.80
N VAL A 246 0.97 29.35 7.45
CA VAL A 246 -0.38 29.59 7.97
C VAL A 246 -0.44 29.41 9.49
N ALA A 247 0.29 28.44 10.05
CA ALA A 247 0.42 28.26 11.50
C ALA A 247 1.04 29.49 12.19
N ARG A 248 2.06 30.12 11.59
CA ARG A 248 2.67 31.34 12.13
C ARG A 248 1.72 32.53 12.09
N GLU A 249 0.92 32.64 11.04
CA GLU A 249 -0.14 33.65 10.95
C GLU A 249 -1.19 33.49 12.06
N MET A 250 -1.53 32.24 12.41
CA MET A 250 -2.52 31.94 13.45
C MET A 250 -1.99 32.05 14.87
N TYR A 251 -0.82 31.47 15.15
CA TYR A 251 -0.31 31.27 16.52
C TYR A 251 0.88 32.17 16.88
N GLY A 252 1.32 33.06 15.98
CA GLY A 252 2.51 33.89 16.12
C GLY A 252 3.80 33.17 15.70
N GLU A 253 4.95 33.84 15.79
CA GLU A 253 6.21 33.31 15.28
C GLU A 253 6.70 32.07 16.06
N HIS A 254 6.87 30.95 15.35
CA HIS A 254 7.46 29.70 15.85
C HIS A 254 7.70 28.72 14.68
N ARG A 255 8.47 27.66 14.94
CA ARG A 255 8.61 26.50 14.03
C ARG A 255 7.75 25.33 14.54
N PRO A 256 6.72 24.88 13.79
CA PRO A 256 6.04 23.63 14.07
C PRO A 256 6.92 22.39 13.79
N TRP A 257 6.98 21.45 14.74
CA TRP A 257 7.51 20.10 14.55
C TRP A 257 6.55 19.28 13.68
N GLY A 258 7.07 18.61 12.66
CA GLY A 258 6.28 17.87 11.68
C GLY A 258 6.45 16.36 11.74
N TYR A 259 5.34 15.61 11.67
CA TYR A 259 5.36 14.15 11.67
C TYR A 259 4.56 13.60 10.50
N LEU A 260 5.20 12.77 9.66
CA LEU A 260 4.56 12.08 8.54
C LEU A 260 4.28 10.62 8.90
N PHE A 261 3.07 10.14 8.61
CA PHE A 261 2.70 8.75 8.87
C PHE A 261 1.79 8.19 7.77
N GLY A 262 1.87 6.89 7.53
CA GLY A 262 1.08 6.21 6.50
C GLY A 262 1.26 4.70 6.54
N GLY A 263 0.16 3.98 6.30
CA GLY A 263 0.10 2.53 6.36
C GLY A 263 0.07 1.88 4.98
N SER A 264 0.54 0.64 4.84
CA SER A 264 0.43 -0.11 3.58
C SER A 264 1.05 0.68 2.40
N GLY A 265 0.30 1.04 1.37
CA GLY A 265 0.78 1.96 0.31
C GLY A 265 1.36 3.29 0.84
N GLY A 266 0.80 3.83 1.92
CA GLY A 266 1.27 5.04 2.59
C GLY A 266 2.59 4.86 3.34
N SER A 267 2.97 3.61 3.65
CA SER A 267 4.27 3.31 4.24
C SER A 267 5.38 3.58 3.22
N TYR A 268 5.17 3.22 1.95
CA TYR A 268 6.09 3.56 0.85
C TYR A 268 6.23 5.07 0.68
N GLN A 269 5.15 5.85 0.75
CA GLN A 269 5.23 7.31 0.68
C GLN A 269 5.96 7.91 1.88
N THR A 270 5.74 7.35 3.08
CA THR A 270 6.42 7.79 4.32
C THR A 270 7.92 7.50 4.25
N ILE A 271 8.31 6.30 3.81
CA ILE A 271 9.71 5.91 3.57
C ILE A 271 10.34 6.77 2.47
N GLY A 272 9.66 6.91 1.34
CA GLY A 272 10.09 7.74 0.22
C GLY A 272 10.34 9.19 0.64
N SER A 273 9.44 9.75 1.46
CA SER A 273 9.61 11.08 2.04
C SER A 273 10.81 11.15 3.00
N ALA A 274 11.02 10.15 3.85
CA ALA A 274 12.15 10.10 4.76
C ALA A 274 13.50 10.05 4.01
N GLU A 275 13.57 9.30 2.91
CA GLU A 275 14.81 9.10 2.13
C GLU A 275 15.11 10.22 1.12
N ASN A 276 14.08 10.90 0.60
CA ASN A 276 14.23 11.90 -0.47
C ASN A 276 14.04 13.35 -0.03
N THR A 277 13.66 13.59 1.23
CA THR A 277 13.51 14.96 1.78
C THR A 277 14.41 15.17 2.99
N ARG A 278 14.63 16.42 3.42
CA ARG A 278 15.38 16.78 4.63
C ARG A 278 14.75 18.00 5.31
N GLY A 279 14.46 17.93 6.61
CA GLY A 279 13.92 19.07 7.39
C GLY A 279 12.46 19.44 7.11
N ILE A 280 11.80 18.74 6.17
CA ILE A 280 10.36 18.90 5.90
C ILE A 280 9.55 18.37 7.07
N TRP A 281 9.79 17.12 7.44
CA TRP A 281 9.29 16.49 8.66
C TRP A 281 10.46 16.18 9.58
N ASP A 282 10.19 16.16 10.87
CA ASP A 282 11.17 15.90 11.92
C ASP A 282 11.10 14.43 12.39
N GLY A 283 9.96 13.75 12.17
CA GLY A 283 9.79 12.33 12.43
C GLY A 283 8.85 11.62 11.44
N PHE A 284 9.05 10.31 11.29
CA PHE A 284 8.32 9.45 10.36
C PHE A 284 7.77 8.21 11.07
N MET A 285 6.54 7.83 10.75
CA MET A 285 5.92 6.61 11.28
C MET A 285 5.26 5.80 10.15
N PRO A 286 6.04 5.03 9.36
CA PRO A 286 5.45 4.03 8.48
C PRO A 286 4.90 2.88 9.33
N PHE A 287 3.76 2.34 8.93
CA PHE A 287 3.18 1.17 9.60
C PHE A 287 2.64 0.17 8.59
N VAL A 288 2.48 -1.09 9.01
CA VAL A 288 1.95 -2.14 8.13
C VAL A 288 2.72 -2.15 6.80
N MET A 289 4.05 -2.23 6.90
CA MET A 289 4.95 -1.88 5.83
C MET A 289 5.40 -3.10 5.03
N ALA A 290 5.56 -2.91 3.73
CA ALA A 290 5.96 -3.99 2.84
C ALA A 290 7.32 -3.75 2.17
N THR A 291 8.00 -4.84 1.81
CA THR A 291 9.25 -4.74 1.02
C THR A 291 8.95 -4.36 -0.43
N PRO A 292 9.92 -3.87 -1.20
CA PRO A 292 9.70 -3.56 -2.61
C PRO A 292 9.19 -4.75 -3.44
N ASN A 293 9.57 -5.99 -3.10
CA ASN A 293 9.14 -7.19 -3.84
C ASN A 293 7.80 -7.78 -3.38
N ALA A 294 7.13 -7.17 -2.39
CA ALA A 294 5.87 -7.65 -1.87
C ALA A 294 4.74 -7.61 -2.90
N ILE A 295 4.78 -6.64 -3.82
CA ILE A 295 3.78 -6.47 -4.89
C ILE A 295 4.26 -7.20 -6.16
N PRO A 296 3.46 -8.11 -6.76
CA PRO A 296 2.21 -8.68 -6.26
C PRO A 296 2.41 -9.94 -5.39
N SER A 297 3.67 -10.30 -5.12
CA SER A 297 4.08 -11.60 -4.61
C SER A 297 3.34 -12.11 -3.37
N MET A 298 3.11 -11.24 -2.36
CA MET A 298 2.43 -11.62 -1.11
C MET A 298 0.99 -12.05 -1.32
N PHE A 299 0.33 -11.44 -2.31
CA PHE A 299 -1.03 -11.81 -2.69
C PHE A 299 -1.04 -13.14 -3.46
N THR A 300 -0.16 -13.26 -4.45
CA THR A 300 -0.14 -14.43 -5.34
C THR A 300 0.09 -15.73 -4.58
N ILE A 301 1.00 -15.74 -3.61
CA ILE A 301 1.30 -16.92 -2.81
C ILE A 301 0.13 -17.34 -1.93
N ARG A 302 -0.60 -16.38 -1.34
CA ARG A 302 -1.85 -16.64 -0.61
C ARG A 302 -2.89 -17.24 -1.54
N MET A 303 -3.08 -16.66 -2.73
CA MET A 303 -4.05 -17.15 -3.71
C MET A 303 -3.73 -18.58 -4.16
N HIS A 304 -2.44 -18.90 -4.37
CA HIS A 304 -2.00 -20.27 -4.67
C HIS A 304 -2.37 -21.24 -3.55
N ALA A 305 -2.00 -20.90 -2.30
CA ALA A 305 -2.30 -21.73 -1.15
C ALA A 305 -3.81 -21.92 -0.94
N LEU A 306 -4.60 -20.85 -1.04
CA LEU A 306 -6.06 -20.92 -0.93
C LEU A 306 -6.68 -21.85 -1.98
N ARG A 307 -6.25 -21.77 -3.24
CA ARG A 307 -6.74 -22.66 -4.29
C ARG A 307 -6.51 -24.12 -3.91
N VAL A 308 -5.27 -24.46 -3.55
CA VAL A 308 -4.89 -25.86 -3.26
C VAL A 308 -5.58 -26.37 -1.99
N LEU A 309 -5.58 -25.59 -0.91
CA LEU A 309 -6.12 -26.01 0.39
C LEU A 309 -7.66 -26.07 0.43
N ARG A 310 -8.35 -25.38 -0.49
CA ARG A 310 -9.82 -25.46 -0.62
C ARG A 310 -10.31 -26.68 -1.39
N GLU A 311 -9.48 -27.30 -2.23
CA GLU A 311 -9.88 -28.46 -3.05
C GLU A 311 -10.49 -29.60 -2.22
N ARG A 312 -9.91 -29.88 -1.04
CA ARG A 312 -10.41 -30.88 -0.08
C ARG A 312 -10.98 -30.28 1.20
N ASN A 313 -11.14 -28.95 1.25
CA ASN A 313 -11.60 -28.21 2.43
C ASN A 313 -10.79 -28.55 3.71
N VAL A 314 -9.46 -28.47 3.64
CA VAL A 314 -8.56 -28.86 4.76
C VAL A 314 -8.27 -27.70 5.74
N LEU A 315 -8.64 -26.47 5.39
CA LEU A 315 -8.42 -25.27 6.22
C LEU A 315 -9.05 -25.34 7.63
N PRO A 316 -10.24 -25.93 7.85
CA PRO A 316 -10.75 -26.14 9.21
C PRO A 316 -9.83 -27.00 10.09
N ALA A 317 -9.25 -28.07 9.53
CA ALA A 317 -8.32 -28.95 10.27
C ALA A 317 -6.98 -28.26 10.54
N ILE A 318 -6.48 -27.46 9.58
CA ILE A 318 -5.31 -26.59 9.77
C ILE A 318 -5.56 -25.63 10.93
N MET A 319 -6.72 -24.97 10.95
CA MET A 319 -7.05 -24.02 12.01
C MET A 319 -7.25 -24.71 13.36
N ASP A 320 -7.88 -25.88 13.43
CA ASP A 320 -8.02 -26.61 14.69
C ASP A 320 -6.66 -27.01 15.30
N ALA A 321 -5.70 -27.37 14.45
CA ALA A 321 -4.33 -27.68 14.86
C ALA A 321 -3.59 -26.45 15.43
N ILE A 322 -3.84 -25.25 14.88
CA ILE A 322 -3.20 -23.98 15.25
C ILE A 322 -3.88 -23.32 16.46
N ASP A 323 -5.20 -23.44 16.58
CA ASP A 323 -5.98 -22.82 17.65
C ASP A 323 -5.60 -23.41 19.04
N PRO A 324 -5.82 -22.65 20.15
CA PRO A 324 -5.37 -23.04 21.49
C PRO A 324 -5.73 -24.49 21.85
N GLY A 325 -4.75 -25.29 22.28
CA GLY A 325 -4.97 -26.69 22.64
C GLY A 325 -5.26 -27.65 21.47
N GLY A 326 -4.96 -27.21 20.24
CA GLY A 326 -4.85 -28.06 19.05
C GLY A 326 -3.62 -28.97 19.08
N SER A 327 -3.41 -29.73 17.99
CA SER A 327 -2.29 -30.66 17.87
C SER A 327 -0.92 -29.97 17.76
N GLY A 328 -0.88 -28.71 17.31
CA GLY A 328 0.34 -27.99 16.95
C GLY A 328 0.95 -28.42 15.60
N ASP A 329 0.37 -29.41 14.91
CA ASP A 329 0.81 -29.88 13.60
C ASP A 329 -0.27 -29.62 12.54
N PRO A 330 -0.18 -28.53 11.76
CA PRO A 330 -1.14 -28.22 10.71
C PRO A 330 -0.97 -29.11 9.45
N HIS A 331 0.07 -29.95 9.38
CA HIS A 331 0.34 -30.83 8.24
C HIS A 331 -0.25 -32.23 8.40
N ALA A 332 -0.69 -32.61 9.60
CA ALA A 332 -1.09 -33.99 9.96
C ALA A 332 -2.11 -34.65 9.02
N THR A 333 -3.02 -33.88 8.41
CA THR A 333 -4.09 -34.39 7.53
C THR A 333 -3.86 -34.08 6.04
N LEU A 334 -2.76 -33.39 5.73
CA LEU A 334 -2.48 -32.86 4.40
C LEU A 334 -1.80 -33.91 3.52
N ASN A 335 -2.19 -33.94 2.25
CA ASN A 335 -1.40 -34.65 1.24
C ASN A 335 -0.13 -33.85 0.88
N ALA A 336 0.75 -34.42 0.05
CA ALA A 336 2.00 -33.77 -0.33
C ALA A 336 1.81 -32.40 -0.99
N ARG A 337 0.77 -32.23 -1.84
CA ARG A 337 0.49 -30.97 -2.55
C ARG A 337 0.00 -29.89 -1.60
N GLU A 338 -0.94 -30.24 -0.72
CA GLU A 338 -1.48 -29.34 0.30
C GLU A 338 -0.40 -28.93 1.31
N SER A 339 0.41 -29.90 1.76
CA SER A 339 1.53 -29.66 2.65
C SER A 339 2.55 -28.70 2.02
N ALA A 340 2.91 -28.91 0.76
CA ALA A 340 3.80 -28.01 0.03
C ALA A 340 3.23 -26.59 -0.11
N ALA A 341 1.93 -26.44 -0.42
CA ALA A 341 1.29 -25.14 -0.55
C ALA A 341 1.23 -24.38 0.79
N LEU A 342 0.91 -25.08 1.90
CA LEU A 342 0.94 -24.50 3.24
C LEU A 342 2.36 -24.09 3.66
N SER A 343 3.35 -24.95 3.43
CA SER A 343 4.76 -24.66 3.73
C SER A 343 5.28 -23.49 2.89
N GLU A 344 4.92 -23.40 1.62
CA GLU A 344 5.34 -22.33 0.73
C GLU A 344 4.86 -20.96 1.24
N ALA A 345 3.57 -20.85 1.54
CA ALA A 345 3.00 -19.62 2.12
C ALA A 345 3.64 -19.29 3.48
N THR A 346 3.79 -20.29 4.36
CA THR A 346 4.39 -20.08 5.69
C THR A 346 5.85 -19.63 5.59
N ARG A 347 6.66 -20.25 4.72
CA ARG A 347 8.08 -19.87 4.53
C ARG A 347 8.27 -18.58 3.75
N MET A 348 7.22 -18.05 3.12
CA MET A 348 7.22 -16.67 2.61
C MET A 348 6.98 -15.64 3.72
N GLY A 349 6.47 -16.10 4.88
CA GLY A 349 6.14 -15.28 6.04
C GLY A 349 4.64 -15.13 6.30
N PHE A 350 3.77 -15.82 5.55
CA PHE A 350 2.33 -15.79 5.84
C PHE A 350 2.12 -16.33 7.26
N PRO A 351 1.50 -15.58 8.19
CA PRO A 351 1.39 -16.01 9.57
C PRO A 351 0.41 -17.18 9.66
N PRO A 352 0.77 -18.33 10.27
CA PRO A 352 -0.16 -19.45 10.43
C PRO A 352 -1.48 -19.06 11.10
N ARG A 353 -1.42 -18.16 12.11
CA ARG A 353 -2.63 -17.61 12.77
C ARG A 353 -3.51 -16.78 11.82
N GLY A 354 -2.97 -16.27 10.71
CA GLY A 354 -3.69 -15.50 9.70
C GLY A 354 -4.68 -16.31 8.87
N TRP A 355 -4.62 -17.66 8.93
CA TRP A 355 -5.60 -18.53 8.27
C TRP A 355 -6.98 -18.50 8.93
N TRP A 356 -7.16 -17.84 10.08
CA TRP A 356 -8.40 -17.89 10.85
C TRP A 356 -9.65 -17.50 10.06
N ALA A 357 -9.51 -16.57 9.11
CA ALA A 357 -10.58 -16.07 8.25
C ALA A 357 -10.74 -16.91 6.97
N TYR A 358 -10.26 -18.15 6.93
CA TYR A 358 -10.19 -18.98 5.71
C TYR A 358 -11.51 -19.10 4.93
N GLU A 359 -12.67 -18.96 5.59
CA GLU A 359 -13.98 -18.99 4.94
C GLU A 359 -14.19 -17.80 4.00
N THR A 360 -13.74 -16.61 4.39
CA THR A 360 -13.92 -15.36 3.66
C THR A 360 -12.65 -14.85 2.99
N LEU A 361 -11.49 -15.44 3.31
CA LEU A 361 -10.20 -15.00 2.80
C LEU A 361 -10.10 -15.13 1.28
N GLY A 362 -9.66 -14.08 0.59
CA GLY A 362 -9.57 -14.04 -0.86
C GLY A 362 -8.23 -13.50 -1.36
N SER A 363 -8.26 -12.92 -2.56
CA SER A 363 -7.12 -12.20 -3.13
C SER A 363 -6.81 -10.89 -2.40
N GLY A 364 -7.76 -10.35 -1.62
CA GLY A 364 -7.59 -9.16 -0.79
C GLY A 364 -7.26 -7.94 -1.65
N TYR A 365 -6.19 -7.21 -1.31
CA TYR A 365 -5.76 -6.02 -2.07
C TYR A 365 -5.04 -6.33 -3.39
N PHE A 366 -5.03 -7.60 -3.82
CA PHE A 366 -4.44 -7.99 -5.10
C PHE A 366 -5.04 -7.21 -6.28
N SER A 367 -6.35 -6.94 -6.28
CA SER A 367 -7.03 -6.27 -7.38
C SER A 367 -6.47 -4.88 -7.71
N GLU A 368 -5.92 -4.19 -6.70
CA GLU A 368 -5.30 -2.87 -6.87
C GLU A 368 -3.95 -2.94 -7.58
N VAL A 369 -3.25 -4.07 -7.47
CA VAL A 369 -1.89 -4.26 -8.00
C VAL A 369 -1.82 -5.23 -9.17
N ALA A 370 -2.86 -6.06 -9.37
CA ALA A 370 -2.97 -7.01 -10.45
C ALA A 370 -2.73 -6.38 -11.84
N PRO A 371 -3.19 -5.13 -12.13
CA PRO A 371 -2.90 -4.49 -13.41
C PRO A 371 -1.42 -4.25 -13.72
N LEU A 372 -0.54 -4.20 -12.71
CA LEU A 372 0.90 -3.97 -12.93
C LEU A 372 1.57 -5.09 -13.72
N VAL A 373 1.13 -6.34 -13.55
CA VAL A 373 1.74 -7.49 -14.23
C VAL A 373 1.52 -7.46 -15.75
N PRO A 374 0.29 -7.42 -16.28
CA PRO A 374 0.09 -7.31 -17.73
C PRO A 374 0.65 -6.01 -18.32
N MET A 375 0.83 -4.96 -17.51
CA MET A 375 1.44 -3.71 -17.96
C MET A 375 2.96 -3.81 -18.13
N LEU A 376 3.66 -4.42 -17.17
CA LEU A 376 5.13 -4.45 -17.11
C LEU A 376 5.74 -5.76 -17.63
N ASP A 377 4.97 -6.84 -17.63
CA ASP A 377 5.36 -8.18 -18.09
C ASP A 377 4.23 -8.83 -18.93
N PRO A 378 3.85 -8.23 -20.07
CA PRO A 378 2.71 -8.66 -20.87
C PRO A 378 2.87 -10.08 -21.46
N THR A 379 4.10 -10.57 -21.63
CA THR A 379 4.37 -11.90 -22.20
C THR A 379 4.26 -13.03 -21.18
N TYR A 380 4.15 -12.71 -19.88
CA TYR A 380 4.08 -13.72 -18.82
C TYR A 380 2.96 -14.73 -19.04
N ILE A 381 1.79 -14.27 -19.47
CA ILE A 381 0.64 -15.15 -19.66
C ILE A 381 0.92 -16.24 -20.69
N ASP A 382 1.52 -15.88 -21.83
CA ASP A 382 1.82 -16.85 -22.89
C ASP A 382 2.91 -17.81 -22.43
N ASP A 383 3.96 -17.29 -21.79
CA ASP A 383 5.04 -18.12 -21.27
C ASP A 383 4.56 -19.11 -20.20
N PHE A 384 3.69 -18.65 -19.28
CA PHE A 384 3.15 -19.48 -18.21
C PHE A 384 2.42 -20.72 -18.74
N TRP A 385 1.69 -20.58 -19.84
CA TRP A 385 0.90 -21.66 -20.43
C TRP A 385 1.66 -22.50 -21.46
N THR A 386 2.81 -22.05 -21.97
CA THR A 386 3.46 -22.70 -23.13
C THR A 386 4.91 -23.12 -22.90
N GLN A 387 5.62 -22.50 -21.95
CA GLN A 387 7.05 -22.74 -21.75
C GLN A 387 7.29 -23.76 -20.62
N PRO A 388 8.24 -24.70 -20.76
CA PRO A 388 8.57 -25.65 -19.70
C PRO A 388 8.98 -24.99 -18.38
N GLY A 389 8.61 -25.62 -17.27
CA GLY A 389 8.96 -25.16 -15.91
C GLY A 389 7.98 -24.14 -15.31
N TYR A 390 6.98 -23.69 -16.07
CA TYR A 390 5.83 -22.96 -15.54
C TYR A 390 4.69 -23.92 -15.21
N LEU A 391 3.96 -23.63 -14.12
CA LEU A 391 2.90 -24.52 -13.61
C LEU A 391 1.79 -24.77 -14.65
N GLY A 392 1.45 -23.77 -15.46
CA GLY A 392 0.41 -23.88 -16.49
C GLY A 392 0.78 -24.76 -17.67
N SER A 393 2.08 -24.98 -17.91
CA SER A 393 2.58 -25.86 -18.98
C SER A 393 2.68 -27.33 -18.57
N ASP A 394 2.56 -27.63 -17.27
CA ASP A 394 2.71 -28.98 -16.73
C ASP A 394 1.35 -29.72 -16.72
N PRO A 395 1.15 -30.75 -17.57
CA PRO A 395 -0.11 -31.49 -17.62
C PRO A 395 -0.43 -32.22 -16.31
N ALA A 396 0.57 -32.54 -15.48
CA ALA A 396 0.38 -33.22 -14.20
C ALA A 396 -0.35 -32.33 -13.17
N GLU A 397 -0.25 -31.00 -13.31
CA GLU A 397 -0.91 -30.05 -12.41
C GLU A 397 -2.38 -29.83 -12.74
N GLY A 398 -2.79 -30.13 -13.99
CA GLY A 398 -4.18 -30.11 -14.43
C GLY A 398 -4.87 -28.74 -14.42
N LEU A 399 -4.11 -27.63 -14.45
CA LEU A 399 -4.66 -26.26 -14.46
C LEU A 399 -5.56 -25.96 -15.66
N ASP A 400 -5.33 -26.62 -16.79
CA ASP A 400 -6.17 -26.46 -18.00
C ASP A 400 -7.65 -26.77 -17.71
N ARG A 401 -7.93 -27.70 -16.78
CA ARG A 401 -9.30 -28.08 -16.39
C ARG A 401 -10.00 -26.98 -15.58
N LEU A 402 -9.24 -26.05 -15.02
CA LEU A 402 -9.74 -24.91 -14.26
C LEU A 402 -9.97 -23.68 -15.15
N CYS A 403 -9.40 -23.66 -16.36
CA CYS A 403 -9.61 -22.59 -17.32
C CYS A 403 -11.08 -22.55 -17.77
N PHE A 404 -11.65 -21.35 -17.86
CA PHE A 404 -12.94 -21.14 -18.50
C PHE A 404 -12.99 -19.78 -19.17
N THR A 405 -13.91 -19.66 -20.12
CA THR A 405 -14.29 -18.38 -20.72
C THR A 405 -15.80 -18.25 -20.70
N PHE A 406 -16.29 -17.02 -20.59
CA PHE A 406 -17.72 -16.72 -20.62
C PHE A 406 -17.99 -15.44 -21.41
N ASP A 407 -18.61 -15.58 -22.58
CA ASP A 407 -18.97 -14.45 -23.45
C ASP A 407 -20.26 -13.81 -22.95
N THR A 408 -20.27 -12.48 -22.87
CA THR A 408 -21.41 -11.67 -22.42
C THR A 408 -21.39 -10.30 -23.11
N THR A 409 -22.23 -9.37 -22.67
CA THR A 409 -22.33 -8.03 -23.24
C THR A 409 -22.47 -7.00 -22.13
N VAL A 410 -21.83 -5.84 -22.31
CA VAL A 410 -22.01 -4.69 -21.41
C VAL A 410 -23.41 -4.11 -21.64
N VAL A 411 -24.26 -4.15 -20.62
CA VAL A 411 -25.60 -3.56 -20.63
C VAL A 411 -25.51 -2.04 -20.52
N ARG A 412 -24.68 -1.57 -19.59
CA ARG A 412 -24.40 -0.15 -19.36
C ARG A 412 -23.10 0.03 -18.58
N THR A 413 -22.52 1.21 -18.67
CA THR A 413 -21.45 1.65 -17.79
C THR A 413 -21.98 2.52 -16.66
N ILE A 414 -21.26 2.56 -15.55
CA ILE A 414 -21.58 3.35 -14.37
C ILE A 414 -20.34 4.18 -14.05
N ASP A 415 -20.48 5.50 -14.11
CA ASP A 415 -19.43 6.42 -13.72
C ASP A 415 -19.44 6.54 -12.18
N ALA A 416 -18.36 6.09 -11.57
CA ALA A 416 -18.12 6.11 -10.13
C ALA A 416 -16.60 6.22 -9.91
N PHE A 417 -16.16 6.31 -8.65
CA PHE A 417 -14.74 6.36 -8.29
C PHE A 417 -13.91 5.28 -9.02
N HIS A 418 -14.42 4.05 -9.00
CA HIS A 418 -14.05 3.01 -9.94
C HIS A 418 -15.14 2.89 -11.00
N LYS A 419 -14.81 3.11 -12.28
CA LYS A 419 -15.77 2.88 -13.37
C LYS A 419 -16.26 1.44 -13.30
N LYS A 420 -17.57 1.25 -13.49
CA LYS A 420 -18.22 -0.07 -13.45
C LYS A 420 -18.89 -0.39 -14.78
N ALA A 421 -19.05 -1.68 -15.04
CA ALA A 421 -19.84 -2.21 -16.15
C ALA A 421 -20.87 -3.20 -15.60
N GLU A 422 -22.14 -3.01 -15.96
CA GLU A 422 -23.17 -4.03 -15.73
C GLU A 422 -23.17 -5.00 -16.92
N LEU A 423 -23.01 -6.29 -16.66
CA LEU A 423 -22.98 -7.35 -17.67
C LEU A 423 -24.36 -7.98 -17.86
N ALA A 424 -24.68 -8.44 -19.07
CA ALA A 424 -25.97 -9.06 -19.38
C ALA A 424 -26.17 -10.37 -18.61
N ALA A 425 -25.10 -11.16 -18.51
CA ALA A 425 -25.01 -12.37 -17.72
C ALA A 425 -23.58 -12.54 -17.17
N VAL A 426 -23.45 -13.35 -16.13
CA VAL A 426 -22.19 -13.77 -15.49
C VAL A 426 -22.19 -15.30 -15.35
N PRO A 427 -21.01 -15.96 -15.25
CA PRO A 427 -20.95 -17.41 -15.13
C PRO A 427 -21.48 -17.90 -13.77
N GLU A 428 -22.06 -19.10 -13.72
CA GLU A 428 -22.53 -19.77 -12.49
C GLU A 428 -21.36 -20.39 -11.68
N ARG A 429 -20.30 -19.62 -11.48
CA ARG A 429 -19.12 -20.01 -10.69
C ARG A 429 -18.34 -18.76 -10.28
N ASP A 430 -17.42 -18.91 -9.34
CA ASP A 430 -16.50 -17.84 -8.97
C ASP A 430 -15.63 -17.42 -10.16
N PHE A 431 -15.52 -16.12 -10.36
CA PHE A 431 -14.71 -15.47 -11.39
C PHE A 431 -13.93 -14.27 -10.84
N ALA A 432 -13.68 -14.23 -9.52
CA ALA A 432 -12.75 -13.28 -8.92
C ALA A 432 -11.39 -13.30 -9.62
N ASP A 433 -10.77 -12.12 -9.72
CA ASP A 433 -9.48 -11.86 -10.37
C ASP A 433 -9.41 -12.19 -11.88
N ALA A 434 -10.50 -12.67 -12.49
CA ALA A 434 -10.57 -12.90 -13.93
C ALA A 434 -10.44 -11.58 -14.70
N HIS A 435 -10.08 -11.67 -15.96
CA HIS A 435 -10.00 -10.51 -16.84
C HIS A 435 -11.27 -10.37 -17.68
N LEU A 436 -11.69 -9.13 -17.92
CA LEU A 436 -12.67 -8.78 -18.93
C LEU A 436 -11.92 -8.48 -20.24
N VAL A 437 -11.97 -9.42 -21.17
CA VAL A 437 -11.43 -9.28 -22.53
C VAL A 437 -12.49 -8.63 -23.41
N VAL A 438 -12.16 -7.48 -23.99
CA VAL A 438 -13.08 -6.72 -24.83
C VAL A 438 -13.03 -7.25 -26.27
N LEU A 439 -14.17 -7.75 -26.77
CA LEU A 439 -14.26 -8.41 -28.07
C LEU A 439 -14.75 -7.47 -29.20
N SER A 440 -15.40 -6.35 -28.86
CA SER A 440 -15.88 -5.36 -29.82
C SER A 440 -15.83 -3.95 -29.23
N GLY A 441 -16.07 -2.92 -30.06
CA GLY A 441 -16.11 -1.53 -29.61
C GLY A 441 -14.75 -0.86 -29.63
N ALA A 442 -14.67 0.34 -29.04
CA ALA A 442 -13.47 1.18 -29.07
C ALA A 442 -12.29 0.58 -28.28
N ALA A 443 -12.57 -0.28 -27.30
CA ALA A 443 -11.57 -1.00 -26.51
C ALA A 443 -11.28 -2.43 -27.02
N ALA A 444 -11.74 -2.82 -28.21
CA ALA A 444 -11.56 -4.18 -28.74
C ALA A 444 -10.09 -4.64 -28.69
N GLY A 445 -9.88 -5.88 -28.20
CA GLY A 445 -8.56 -6.49 -28.01
C GLY A 445 -7.91 -6.18 -26.66
N LYS A 446 -8.46 -5.26 -25.86
CA LYS A 446 -7.97 -4.97 -24.51
C LYS A 446 -8.39 -6.04 -23.51
N SER A 447 -7.53 -6.30 -22.53
CA SER A 447 -7.77 -7.20 -21.40
C SER A 447 -7.67 -6.39 -20.12
N ILE A 448 -8.76 -6.33 -19.35
CA ILE A 448 -8.87 -5.47 -18.16
C ILE A 448 -9.11 -6.37 -16.94
N PRO A 449 -8.24 -6.35 -15.91
CA PRO A 449 -8.47 -7.11 -14.68
C PRO A 449 -9.79 -6.70 -14.01
N ILE A 450 -10.62 -7.68 -13.63
CA ILE A 450 -11.82 -7.42 -12.84
C ILE A 450 -11.40 -7.28 -11.38
N ALA A 451 -11.69 -6.13 -10.78
CA ALA A 451 -11.27 -5.82 -9.42
C ALA A 451 -12.33 -6.20 -8.37
N TRP A 452 -13.60 -5.88 -8.62
CA TRP A 452 -14.71 -6.25 -7.72
C TRP A 452 -15.96 -6.67 -8.49
N ILE A 453 -16.74 -7.54 -7.85
CA ILE A 453 -17.95 -8.16 -8.40
C ILE A 453 -19.11 -7.94 -7.43
N ASP A 454 -20.20 -7.38 -7.93
CA ASP A 454 -21.50 -7.25 -7.24
C ASP A 454 -22.60 -7.78 -8.18
N GLY A 455 -22.88 -9.08 -8.07
CA GLY A 455 -23.78 -9.79 -8.98
C GLY A 455 -23.33 -9.67 -10.43
N ARG A 456 -24.04 -8.87 -11.23
CA ARG A 456 -23.73 -8.61 -12.65
C ARG A 456 -22.86 -7.36 -12.86
N ILE A 457 -22.59 -6.59 -11.81
CA ILE A 457 -21.79 -5.37 -11.89
C ILE A 457 -20.35 -5.73 -11.59
N VAL A 458 -19.46 -5.42 -12.53
CA VAL A 458 -18.01 -5.52 -12.33
C VAL A 458 -17.39 -4.13 -12.30
N SER A 459 -16.31 -3.97 -11.56
CA SER A 459 -15.57 -2.70 -11.49
C SER A 459 -14.06 -2.92 -11.61
N PHE A 460 -13.35 -1.86 -11.97
CA PHE A 460 -11.95 -1.92 -12.37
C PHE A 460 -11.10 -1.01 -11.47
N ALA A 461 -9.90 -1.46 -11.09
CA ALA A 461 -8.98 -0.71 -10.25
C ALA A 461 -8.40 0.51 -10.98
N LEU A 462 -8.00 1.56 -10.23
CA LEU A 462 -7.39 2.77 -10.79
C LEU A 462 -6.08 2.50 -11.54
N ALA A 463 -5.34 1.47 -11.15
CA ALA A 463 -4.11 1.06 -11.83
C ALA A 463 -4.35 0.39 -13.20
N SER A 464 -5.60 0.06 -13.54
CA SER A 464 -5.95 -0.53 -14.84
C SER A 464 -5.69 0.44 -16.00
N ASP A 465 -5.66 -0.07 -17.24
CA ASP A 465 -5.62 0.76 -18.45
C ASP A 465 -6.88 1.66 -18.50
N GLN A 466 -6.75 2.88 -17.97
CA GLN A 466 -7.86 3.83 -17.85
C GLN A 466 -8.41 4.25 -19.21
N THR A 467 -7.60 4.16 -20.27
CA THR A 467 -8.08 4.41 -21.64
C THR A 467 -9.03 3.30 -22.09
N ALA A 468 -8.65 2.04 -21.85
CA ALA A 468 -9.50 0.89 -22.15
C ALA A 468 -10.78 0.90 -21.30
N VAL A 469 -10.65 1.17 -20.00
CA VAL A 469 -11.79 1.30 -19.08
C VAL A 469 -12.73 2.42 -19.52
N ALA A 470 -12.22 3.61 -19.82
CA ALA A 470 -13.01 4.75 -20.30
C ALA A 470 -13.74 4.45 -21.62
N ALA A 471 -13.12 3.66 -22.52
CA ALA A 471 -13.67 3.30 -23.82
C ALA A 471 -14.74 2.19 -23.79
N LEU A 472 -14.94 1.49 -22.67
CA LEU A 472 -16.07 0.56 -22.50
C LEU A 472 -17.42 1.29 -22.66
N ALA A 473 -18.32 0.70 -23.45
CA ALA A 473 -19.64 1.23 -23.75
C ALA A 473 -20.74 0.15 -23.70
N ALA A 474 -21.98 0.59 -23.55
CA ALA A 474 -23.14 -0.28 -23.68
C ALA A 474 -23.19 -0.94 -25.08
N GLY A 475 -23.47 -2.24 -25.13
CA GLY A 475 -23.48 -3.04 -26.35
C GLY A 475 -22.15 -3.71 -26.69
N ASP A 476 -21.05 -3.38 -25.99
CA ASP A 476 -19.76 -4.05 -26.21
C ASP A 476 -19.85 -5.54 -25.84
N ARG A 477 -19.45 -6.40 -26.78
CA ARG A 477 -19.23 -7.82 -26.51
C ARG A 477 -17.93 -7.98 -25.73
N VAL A 478 -17.99 -8.76 -24.65
CA VAL A 478 -16.87 -8.98 -23.74
C VAL A 478 -16.82 -10.45 -23.33
N ARG A 479 -15.64 -10.90 -22.90
CA ARG A 479 -15.39 -12.25 -22.40
C ARG A 479 -14.75 -12.18 -21.02
N ILE A 480 -15.32 -12.90 -20.07
CA ILE A 480 -14.65 -13.17 -18.79
C ILE A 480 -13.69 -14.34 -19.03
N ASP A 481 -12.42 -14.16 -18.71
CA ASP A 481 -11.33 -15.15 -18.90
C ASP A 481 -10.47 -15.24 -17.63
N ASN A 482 -10.36 -16.44 -17.06
CA ASN A 482 -9.62 -16.65 -15.80
C ASN A 482 -8.16 -17.12 -15.98
N ARG A 483 -7.62 -17.17 -17.21
CA ARG A 483 -6.25 -17.64 -17.45
C ARG A 483 -5.20 -16.79 -16.74
N TRP A 484 -5.39 -15.47 -16.71
CA TRP A 484 -4.54 -14.56 -15.93
C TRP A 484 -4.63 -14.83 -14.43
N ALA A 485 -5.85 -14.99 -13.89
CA ALA A 485 -6.05 -15.30 -12.48
C ALA A 485 -5.29 -16.57 -12.05
N LEU A 486 -5.33 -17.62 -12.87
CA LEU A 486 -4.61 -18.87 -12.60
C LEU A 486 -3.09 -18.71 -12.73
N ALA A 487 -2.62 -18.00 -13.77
CA ALA A 487 -1.19 -17.76 -13.98
C ALA A 487 -0.58 -16.97 -12.82
N LEU A 488 -1.24 -15.90 -12.40
CA LEU A 488 -0.72 -14.99 -11.40
C LEU A 488 -0.51 -15.65 -10.04
N GLN A 489 -1.23 -16.71 -9.69
CA GLN A 489 -1.10 -17.41 -8.40
C GLN A 489 0.33 -17.89 -8.11
N THR A 490 1.15 -18.18 -9.12
CA THR A 490 2.55 -18.57 -8.90
C THR A 490 3.58 -17.56 -9.40
N TYR A 491 3.16 -16.32 -9.68
CA TYR A 491 4.06 -15.29 -10.22
C TYR A 491 5.28 -15.02 -9.32
N HIS A 492 5.10 -15.06 -7.99
CA HIS A 492 6.17 -14.87 -7.01
C HIS A 492 7.36 -15.82 -7.19
N ARG A 493 7.14 -17.03 -7.73
CA ARG A 493 8.21 -18.02 -8.03
C ARG A 493 9.16 -17.55 -9.14
N HIS A 494 8.69 -16.62 -9.99
CA HIS A 494 9.38 -16.10 -11.18
C HIS A 494 9.91 -14.67 -10.97
N GLN A 495 9.88 -14.18 -9.74
CA GLN A 495 10.25 -12.82 -9.33
C GLN A 495 11.34 -12.85 -8.24
N LEU A 496 12.38 -13.68 -8.41
CA LEU A 496 13.40 -13.93 -7.41
C LEU A 496 14.28 -12.67 -7.16
N PRO A 497 14.20 -12.03 -5.98
CA PRO A 497 14.98 -10.84 -5.65
C PRO A 497 16.42 -11.20 -5.26
N SER A 498 17.13 -10.31 -4.56
CA SER A 498 18.40 -10.60 -3.90
C SER A 498 18.22 -11.48 -2.64
N ALA A 499 19.31 -12.03 -2.11
CA ALA A 499 19.28 -13.01 -1.00
C ALA A 499 18.95 -12.41 0.38
N ASP A 500 18.83 -11.09 0.50
CA ASP A 500 18.36 -10.42 1.73
C ASP A 500 16.84 -10.55 1.95
N TYR A 501 16.10 -11.08 0.98
CA TYR A 501 14.68 -11.38 1.07
C TYR A 501 14.45 -12.83 1.50
N CYS A 502 14.55 -13.10 2.80
CA CYS A 502 14.56 -14.47 3.35
C CYS A 502 13.35 -15.33 2.91
N GLY A 503 12.17 -14.72 2.70
CA GLY A 503 10.97 -15.44 2.23
C GLY A 503 11.13 -16.10 0.86
N TRP A 504 12.08 -15.64 0.03
CA TRP A 504 12.37 -16.19 -1.30
C TRP A 504 13.46 -17.25 -1.32
N ASP A 505 14.17 -17.49 -0.21
CA ASP A 505 15.26 -18.47 -0.18
C ASP A 505 14.77 -19.89 -0.51
N GLN A 506 13.50 -20.17 -0.24
CA GLN A 506 12.84 -21.41 -0.65
C GLN A 506 12.82 -21.65 -2.17
N PHE A 507 12.92 -20.58 -2.98
CA PHE A 507 12.94 -20.64 -4.43
C PHE A 507 14.36 -20.66 -5.01
N ARG A 508 15.38 -20.75 -4.16
CA ARG A 508 16.78 -20.98 -4.53
C ARG A 508 17.17 -22.43 -4.32
N THR A 509 18.08 -22.91 -5.16
CA THR A 509 18.87 -24.12 -4.92
C THR A 509 19.96 -23.84 -3.87
N ALA A 510 20.67 -24.89 -3.44
CA ALA A 510 21.77 -24.75 -2.48
C ALA A 510 22.96 -23.90 -3.00
N ASP A 511 23.14 -23.79 -4.32
CA ASP A 511 24.16 -22.94 -4.94
C ASP A 511 23.66 -21.51 -5.26
N GLY A 512 22.43 -21.18 -4.83
CA GLY A 512 21.83 -19.85 -4.98
C GLY A 512 21.13 -19.61 -6.33
N THR A 513 21.16 -20.58 -7.24
CA THR A 513 20.46 -20.47 -8.53
C THR A 513 18.93 -20.62 -8.40
N PRO A 514 18.13 -20.01 -9.29
CA PRO A 514 16.67 -20.11 -9.23
C PRO A 514 16.17 -21.54 -9.47
N ARG A 515 15.18 -22.00 -8.70
CA ARG A 515 14.48 -23.29 -8.93
C ARG A 515 13.51 -23.24 -10.12
N TYR A 516 12.96 -22.07 -10.40
CA TYR A 516 11.93 -21.85 -11.43
C TYR A 516 12.46 -20.90 -12.51
N PRO A 517 11.89 -20.94 -13.74
CA PRO A 517 12.13 -19.91 -14.74
C PRO A 517 11.93 -18.50 -14.16
N GLN A 518 12.79 -17.54 -14.51
CA GLN A 518 12.70 -16.17 -14.00
C GLN A 518 12.28 -15.20 -15.09
N ARG A 519 11.58 -14.13 -14.71
CA ARG A 519 11.25 -13.00 -15.60
C ARG A 519 12.42 -12.01 -15.63
N GLU A 520 12.59 -11.32 -16.74
CA GLU A 520 13.66 -10.32 -16.88
C GLU A 520 13.44 -9.10 -15.98
N VAL A 521 12.17 -8.73 -15.76
CA VAL A 521 11.78 -7.56 -14.96
C VAL A 521 11.25 -8.01 -13.61
N LEU A 522 11.83 -7.46 -12.54
CA LEU A 522 11.25 -7.51 -11.21
C LEU A 522 10.22 -6.39 -11.08
N ILE A 523 8.93 -6.75 -11.08
CA ILE A 523 7.83 -5.78 -11.05
C ILE A 523 7.75 -5.06 -9.71
N GLY A 524 8.00 -5.77 -8.61
CA GLY A 524 7.86 -5.23 -7.27
C GLY A 524 8.64 -3.92 -7.06
N PRO A 525 9.97 -3.89 -7.26
CA PRO A 525 10.75 -2.67 -7.12
C PRO A 525 10.23 -1.49 -7.97
N LEU A 526 9.74 -1.76 -9.18
CA LEU A 526 9.14 -0.73 -10.03
C LEU A 526 7.84 -0.20 -9.42
N GLY A 527 6.93 -1.07 -9.00
CA GLY A 527 5.68 -0.69 -8.33
C GLY A 527 5.92 0.08 -7.02
N ALA A 528 6.84 -0.38 -6.19
CA ALA A 528 7.24 0.30 -4.96
C ALA A 528 7.82 1.68 -5.24
N SER A 529 8.70 1.81 -6.25
CA SER A 529 9.27 3.11 -6.65
C SER A 529 8.22 4.07 -7.23
N GLY A 530 7.18 3.55 -7.88
CA GLY A 530 6.03 4.33 -8.34
C GLY A 530 5.26 4.99 -7.19
N THR A 531 5.36 4.43 -5.98
CA THR A 531 4.66 4.93 -4.79
C THR A 531 5.58 5.71 -3.84
N ALA A 532 6.83 5.27 -3.67
CA ALA A 532 7.83 5.90 -2.81
C ALA A 532 8.66 6.99 -3.52
N GLY A 533 8.57 7.11 -4.85
CA GLY A 533 9.42 8.01 -5.64
C GLY A 533 10.85 7.49 -5.87
N SER A 534 11.25 6.45 -5.14
CA SER A 534 12.49 5.69 -5.30
C SER A 534 12.32 4.28 -4.76
N VAL A 535 13.21 3.35 -5.11
CA VAL A 535 13.29 2.07 -4.40
C VAL A 535 13.86 2.34 -3.01
N PRO A 536 13.17 1.95 -1.92
CA PRO A 536 13.66 2.10 -0.56
C PRO A 536 15.06 1.54 -0.34
N ASP A 537 15.95 2.34 0.26
CA ASP A 537 17.35 1.96 0.48
C ASP A 537 17.85 2.12 1.93
N GLY A 538 17.02 2.66 2.82
CA GLY A 538 17.29 2.86 4.23
C GLY A 538 17.98 4.18 4.59
N ARG A 539 18.27 5.07 3.63
CA ARG A 539 18.93 6.37 3.88
C ARG A 539 17.95 7.43 4.36
N ILE A 540 17.33 7.18 5.50
CA ILE A 540 16.34 8.07 6.08
C ILE A 540 16.97 9.39 6.57
N SER A 541 16.17 10.45 6.60
CA SER A 541 16.45 11.68 7.32
C SER A 541 15.45 11.85 8.45
N GLY A 542 15.92 12.12 9.68
CA GLY A 542 15.05 12.24 10.85
C GLY A 542 14.81 10.92 11.58
N LYS A 543 14.01 10.98 12.66
CA LYS A 543 13.69 9.81 13.49
C LYS A 543 12.52 9.04 12.89
N MET A 544 12.60 7.72 12.93
CA MET A 544 11.58 6.81 12.40
C MET A 544 11.19 5.79 13.47
N LEU A 545 9.88 5.70 13.73
CA LEU A 545 9.29 4.62 14.50
C LEU A 545 8.43 3.77 13.54
N VAL A 546 8.82 2.52 13.32
CA VAL A 546 8.04 1.58 12.48
C VAL A 546 7.08 0.79 13.36
N VAL A 547 5.84 0.62 12.93
CA VAL A 547 4.83 -0.23 13.59
C VAL A 547 4.39 -1.34 12.65
N GLU A 548 4.66 -2.60 13.00
CA GLU A 548 4.38 -3.76 12.17
C GLU A 548 3.47 -4.77 12.87
N CYS A 549 2.60 -5.45 12.12
CA CYS A 549 1.56 -6.32 12.66
C CYS A 549 1.92 -7.80 12.48
N LEU A 550 1.93 -8.59 13.57
CA LEU A 550 2.39 -9.98 13.54
C LEU A 550 1.42 -10.97 12.87
N MET A 551 0.15 -10.60 12.70
CA MET A 551 -0.86 -11.41 12.00
C MET A 551 -1.29 -10.80 10.67
N ASP A 552 -0.52 -9.86 10.14
CA ASP A 552 -0.74 -9.29 8.83
C ASP A 552 -0.48 -10.32 7.72
N ILE A 553 -1.40 -10.37 6.78
CA ILE A 553 -1.48 -11.34 5.69
C ILE A 553 -1.24 -10.71 4.31
N ASP A 554 -1.09 -9.39 4.24
CA ASP A 554 -0.86 -8.58 3.05
C ASP A 554 0.52 -7.89 3.09
N ALA A 555 0.96 -7.44 4.28
CA ALA A 555 2.30 -6.95 4.58
C ALA A 555 2.94 -7.85 5.66
N LEU A 556 3.78 -8.79 5.25
CA LEU A 556 4.26 -9.84 6.15
C LEU A 556 5.27 -9.29 7.17
N ALA A 557 5.16 -9.68 8.44
CA ALA A 557 5.89 -9.03 9.54
C ALA A 557 7.43 -8.94 9.37
N TRP A 558 8.07 -9.93 8.75
CA TRP A 558 9.53 -9.91 8.53
C TRP A 558 9.99 -8.77 7.61
N GLN A 559 9.08 -8.18 6.83
CA GLN A 559 9.36 -7.11 5.89
C GLN A 559 9.83 -5.82 6.60
N ALA A 560 9.37 -5.58 7.83
CA ALA A 560 9.90 -4.51 8.68
C ALA A 560 11.33 -4.79 9.16
N ASP A 561 11.69 -6.06 9.44
CA ASP A 561 13.07 -6.43 9.78
C ASP A 561 14.00 -6.22 8.58
N TRP A 562 13.56 -6.58 7.36
CA TRP A 562 14.31 -6.28 6.14
C TRP A 562 14.64 -4.80 6.03
N TYR A 563 13.65 -3.91 6.22
CA TYR A 563 13.88 -2.48 6.11
C TYR A 563 14.74 -1.93 7.26
N ARG A 564 14.52 -2.42 8.49
CA ARG A 564 15.41 -2.13 9.62
C ARG A 564 16.87 -2.45 9.30
N ASN A 565 17.12 -3.59 8.65
CA ASN A 565 18.47 -3.98 8.23
C ASN A 565 19.04 -3.06 7.15
N LYS A 566 18.21 -2.55 6.21
CA LYS A 566 18.62 -1.49 5.26
C LYS A 566 19.01 -0.21 5.97
N VAL A 567 18.17 0.28 6.88
CA VAL A 567 18.44 1.51 7.66
C VAL A 567 19.70 1.33 8.50
N ARG A 568 19.87 0.19 9.17
CA ARG A 568 21.07 -0.11 9.96
C ARG A 568 22.33 -0.11 9.11
N ALA A 569 22.28 -0.72 7.92
CA ALA A 569 23.41 -0.73 7.00
C ALA A 569 23.73 0.68 6.46
N ALA A 570 22.70 1.50 6.21
CA ALA A 570 22.85 2.85 5.70
C ALA A 570 23.39 3.85 6.74
N LEU A 571 22.92 3.77 8.00
CA LEU A 571 23.23 4.73 9.06
C LEU A 571 24.43 4.32 9.93
N GLY A 572 24.77 3.03 9.99
CA GLY A 572 25.89 2.55 10.80
C GLY A 572 25.73 2.90 12.29
N ALA A 573 26.64 3.72 12.83
CA ALA A 573 26.65 4.11 14.23
C ALA A 573 25.44 4.98 14.64
N ASP A 574 24.84 5.70 13.69
CA ASP A 574 23.71 6.61 13.97
C ASP A 574 22.35 5.89 14.04
N TYR A 575 22.30 4.60 13.67
CA TYR A 575 21.07 3.80 13.60
C TYR A 575 20.22 3.87 14.88
N GLU A 576 20.82 3.61 16.05
CA GLU A 576 20.08 3.56 17.33
C GLU A 576 19.45 4.91 17.69
N SER A 577 20.00 6.01 17.18
CA SER A 577 19.52 7.37 17.44
C SER A 577 18.37 7.79 16.52
N GLN A 578 18.11 7.05 15.43
CA GLN A 578 17.18 7.42 14.37
C GLN A 578 16.11 6.38 14.07
N PHE A 579 16.27 5.11 14.45
CA PHE A 579 15.30 4.07 14.11
C PHE A 579 14.85 3.27 15.34
N ALA A 580 13.54 2.99 15.42
CA ALA A 580 12.92 2.07 16.37
C ALA A 580 11.81 1.26 15.69
N LEU A 581 11.59 0.03 16.16
CA LEU A 581 10.59 -0.89 15.59
C LEU A 581 9.71 -1.51 16.68
N TRP A 582 8.40 -1.43 16.47
CA TRP A 582 7.39 -2.13 17.25
C TRP A 582 6.71 -3.20 16.44
N PHE A 583 6.57 -4.38 17.04
CA PHE A 583 5.66 -5.42 16.57
C PHE A 583 4.40 -5.46 17.44
N VAL A 584 3.24 -5.54 16.81
CA VAL A 584 1.92 -5.62 17.44
C VAL A 584 1.36 -7.03 17.22
N ASP A 585 1.21 -7.78 18.31
CA ASP A 585 0.62 -9.10 18.30
C ASP A 585 -0.90 -9.04 18.18
N HIS A 586 -1.51 -10.09 17.63
CA HIS A 586 -2.94 -10.15 17.35
C HIS A 586 -3.49 -8.99 16.49
N ALA A 587 -2.65 -8.28 15.73
CA ALA A 587 -3.10 -7.26 14.77
C ALA A 587 -2.88 -7.73 13.33
N GLN A 588 -3.78 -7.36 12.42
CA GLN A 588 -3.68 -7.63 10.98
C GLN A 588 -3.46 -6.34 10.19
N HIS A 589 -3.55 -6.43 8.86
CA HIS A 589 -3.49 -5.28 7.97
C HIS A 589 -4.49 -4.21 8.38
N ASP A 590 -5.75 -4.61 8.62
CA ASP A 590 -6.84 -3.73 9.02
C ASP A 590 -7.31 -4.00 10.45
N ASN A 591 -7.97 -2.99 11.04
CA ASN A 591 -8.66 -3.16 12.31
C ASN A 591 -9.86 -4.12 12.16
N PRO A 592 -10.22 -4.88 13.21
CA PRO A 592 -11.32 -5.84 13.16
C PRO A 592 -12.70 -5.18 12.98
N GLN A 593 -13.35 -5.46 11.85
CA GLN A 593 -14.68 -4.91 11.49
C GLN A 593 -15.86 -5.79 11.90
N THR A 594 -15.61 -7.03 12.32
CA THR A 594 -16.66 -8.00 12.67
C THR A 594 -16.43 -8.56 14.06
N PRO A 595 -17.48 -9.01 14.78
CA PRO A 595 -17.31 -9.71 16.05
C PRO A 595 -16.34 -10.91 15.93
N ALA A 596 -16.46 -11.72 14.87
CA ALA A 596 -15.54 -12.84 14.64
C ALA A 596 -14.06 -12.39 14.55
N ALA A 597 -13.79 -11.26 13.90
CA ALA A 597 -12.46 -10.66 13.87
C ALA A 597 -12.01 -10.15 15.25
N GLN A 598 -12.91 -9.50 16.00
CA GLN A 598 -12.62 -8.99 17.36
C GLN A 598 -12.31 -10.11 18.37
N ALA A 599 -12.80 -11.32 18.14
CA ALA A 599 -12.46 -12.49 18.97
C ALA A 599 -11.03 -13.03 18.75
N ARG A 600 -10.36 -12.60 17.67
CA ARG A 600 -9.05 -13.14 17.24
C ARG A 600 -7.98 -12.07 17.07
N THR A 601 -8.39 -10.83 16.85
CA THR A 601 -7.50 -9.71 16.51
C THR A 601 -7.90 -8.45 17.26
N VAL A 602 -6.96 -7.51 17.41
CA VAL A 602 -7.12 -6.26 18.16
C VAL A 602 -7.03 -5.05 17.24
N ASN A 603 -7.63 -3.95 17.67
CA ASN A 603 -7.47 -2.66 17.02
C ASN A 603 -6.08 -2.09 17.35
N PHE A 604 -5.28 -1.80 16.33
CA PHE A 604 -3.92 -1.28 16.50
C PHE A 604 -3.84 0.25 16.38
N SER A 605 -4.94 0.97 16.13
CA SER A 605 -4.96 2.43 16.09
C SER A 605 -4.47 3.07 17.39
N GLY A 606 -4.75 2.45 18.54
CA GLY A 606 -4.20 2.91 19.82
C GLY A 606 -2.67 2.85 19.89
N VAL A 607 -2.05 1.86 19.23
CA VAL A 607 -0.58 1.77 19.07
C VAL A 607 -0.08 2.91 18.18
N LEU A 608 -0.74 3.19 17.06
CA LEU A 608 -0.36 4.29 16.17
C LEU A 608 -0.44 5.66 16.88
N GLN A 609 -1.52 5.88 17.63
CA GLN A 609 -1.73 7.09 18.40
C GLN A 609 -0.64 7.27 19.46
N GLN A 610 -0.34 6.23 20.23
CA GLN A 610 0.75 6.29 21.20
C GLN A 610 2.11 6.43 20.51
N GLY A 611 2.31 5.75 19.38
CA GLY A 611 3.54 5.82 18.57
C GLY A 611 3.83 7.22 18.06
N LEU A 612 2.82 7.97 17.59
CA LEU A 612 2.99 9.38 17.18
C LEU A 612 3.39 10.26 18.36
N ARG A 613 2.81 10.05 19.55
CA ARG A 613 3.18 10.78 20.77
C ARG A 613 4.61 10.45 21.21
N ASP A 614 4.99 9.19 21.15
CA ASP A 614 6.33 8.72 21.50
C ASP A 614 7.38 9.20 20.51
N LEU A 615 7.07 9.18 19.21
CA LEU A 615 7.90 9.77 18.15
C LEU A 615 8.07 11.27 18.37
N ALA A 616 6.99 11.98 18.73
CA ALA A 616 7.08 13.39 19.06
C ALA A 616 7.96 13.65 20.29
N ALA A 617 7.78 12.89 21.37
CA ALA A 617 8.63 12.97 22.56
C ALA A 617 10.10 12.62 22.24
N TRP A 618 10.34 11.68 21.33
CA TRP A 618 11.68 11.33 20.90
C TRP A 618 12.33 12.46 20.12
N VAL A 619 11.64 13.01 19.12
CA VAL A 619 12.11 14.13 18.30
C VAL A 619 12.38 15.36 19.15
N GLU A 620 11.41 15.76 19.97
CA GLU A 620 11.44 17.03 20.71
C GLU A 620 12.28 16.99 21.98
N GLN A 621 12.31 15.84 22.68
CA GLN A 621 12.83 15.73 24.04
C GLN A 621 13.91 14.65 24.18
N GLY A 622 14.25 13.95 23.10
CA GLY A 622 15.25 12.88 23.12
C GLY A 622 14.77 11.59 23.80
N ARG A 623 13.50 11.47 24.16
CA ARG A 623 12.93 10.27 24.81
C ARG A 623 12.62 9.18 23.79
N ARG A 624 13.61 8.33 23.52
CA ARG A 624 13.47 7.22 22.56
C ARG A 624 12.47 6.16 23.05
N PRO A 625 11.56 5.65 22.21
CA PRO A 625 10.74 4.49 22.55
C PRO A 625 11.58 3.21 22.66
N HIS A 626 11.14 2.26 23.49
CA HIS A 626 11.76 0.93 23.57
C HIS A 626 11.35 0.08 22.36
N ASP A 627 12.29 -0.63 21.73
CA ASP A 627 11.96 -1.57 20.66
C ASP A 627 11.20 -2.79 21.18
N THR A 628 10.42 -3.41 20.29
CA THR A 628 10.04 -4.81 20.49
C THR A 628 11.27 -5.68 20.23
N ARG A 629 11.57 -6.61 21.15
CA ARG A 629 12.56 -7.67 20.93
C ARG A 629 11.93 -8.82 20.17
N TYR A 630 12.66 -9.37 19.20
CA TYR A 630 12.16 -10.45 18.35
C TYR A 630 13.31 -11.27 17.74
N GLN A 631 12.94 -12.39 17.13
CA GLN A 631 13.78 -13.20 16.25
C GLN A 631 13.03 -13.46 14.94
N VAL A 632 13.76 -13.57 13.84
CA VAL A 632 13.21 -14.00 12.54
C VAL A 632 13.74 -15.39 12.23
N GLU A 633 12.85 -16.35 12.07
CA GLU A 633 13.16 -17.74 11.72
C GLU A 633 12.21 -18.19 10.61
N ASP A 634 12.73 -18.68 9.48
CA ASP A 634 11.94 -19.07 8.31
C ASP A 634 10.91 -18.02 7.87
N ALA A 635 11.33 -16.75 7.85
CA ALA A 635 10.49 -15.59 7.53
C ALA A 635 9.29 -15.37 8.50
N GLN A 636 9.29 -16.01 9.67
CA GLN A 636 8.34 -15.78 10.75
C GLN A 636 8.97 -14.94 11.85
N VAL A 637 8.23 -13.96 12.37
CA VAL A 637 8.67 -13.10 13.48
C VAL A 637 8.16 -13.66 14.80
N GLN A 638 9.08 -14.00 15.70
CA GLN A 638 8.78 -14.50 17.03
C GLN A 638 9.13 -13.44 18.09
N VAL A 639 8.19 -13.12 18.97
CA VAL A 639 8.39 -12.19 20.09
C VAL A 639 8.37 -12.92 21.44
N PRO A 640 9.14 -12.47 22.46
CA PRO A 640 9.10 -13.08 23.78
C PRO A 640 7.70 -13.13 24.38
N ALA A 641 7.40 -14.19 25.13
CA ALA A 641 6.11 -14.35 25.79
C ALA A 641 5.88 -13.30 26.89
N GLY A 642 6.88 -13.00 27.72
CA GLY A 642 6.75 -12.05 28.84
C GLY A 642 6.90 -10.58 28.41
N ALA A 643 6.10 -9.69 28.99
CA ALA A 643 6.04 -8.28 28.59
C ALA A 643 7.38 -7.54 28.79
N ARG A 644 8.09 -7.83 29.88
CA ARG A 644 9.39 -7.22 30.18
C ARG A 644 10.45 -7.52 29.13
N ASP A 645 10.52 -8.79 28.70
CA ASP A 645 11.51 -9.22 27.70
C ASP A 645 11.06 -8.85 26.29
N ARG A 646 9.74 -8.79 26.04
CA ARG A 646 9.17 -8.35 24.75
C ARG A 646 9.48 -6.89 24.45
N GLY A 647 9.42 -5.99 25.44
CA GLY A 647 9.57 -4.55 25.19
C GLY A 647 8.41 -3.98 24.37
N GLY A 648 8.68 -2.95 23.56
CA GLY A 648 7.65 -2.23 22.83
C GLY A 648 6.64 -1.54 23.75
N ILE A 649 5.37 -1.51 23.33
CA ILE A 649 4.28 -0.81 24.04
C ILE A 649 3.09 -1.70 24.42
N GLN A 650 2.99 -2.88 23.81
CA GLN A 650 1.78 -3.69 23.87
C GLN A 650 1.71 -4.53 25.17
N PRO A 651 0.55 -4.60 25.87
CA PRO A 651 0.36 -5.52 26.98
C PRO A 651 0.52 -6.99 26.52
N VAL A 652 0.88 -7.88 27.43
CA VAL A 652 0.83 -9.33 27.26
C VAL A 652 -0.28 -9.90 28.11
N VAL A 653 -1.02 -10.88 27.56
CA VAL A 653 -2.09 -11.60 28.25
C VAL A 653 -1.77 -13.10 28.26
N ASP A 654 -1.36 -13.66 29.41
CA ASP A 654 -1.31 -15.11 29.64
C ASP A 654 -2.65 -15.54 30.21
N LEU A 655 -3.49 -16.20 29.40
CA LEU A 655 -4.80 -16.70 29.78
C LEU A 655 -4.78 -18.23 29.87
N ARG A 656 -5.36 -18.77 30.94
CA ARG A 656 -5.48 -20.20 31.20
C ARG A 656 -6.90 -20.59 31.59
N VAL A 657 -7.24 -21.85 31.33
CA VAL A 657 -8.46 -22.52 31.79
C VAL A 657 -8.08 -23.82 32.49
N ASN A 658 -8.54 -24.01 33.72
CA ASN A 658 -8.15 -25.12 34.60
C ASN A 658 -6.62 -25.36 34.62
N GLY A 659 -5.83 -24.29 34.62
CA GLY A 659 -4.37 -24.32 34.65
C GLY A 659 -3.66 -24.56 33.30
N GLY A 660 -4.39 -24.73 32.19
CA GLY A 660 -3.82 -24.97 30.85
C GLY A 660 -4.44 -24.10 29.76
N VAL A 661 -4.15 -24.39 28.49
CA VAL A 661 -4.74 -23.67 27.34
C VAL A 661 -6.02 -24.33 26.80
N ARG A 662 -6.40 -25.49 27.37
CA ARG A 662 -7.56 -26.28 27.01
C ARG A 662 -8.17 -26.96 28.22
N ALA A 663 -9.49 -26.96 28.31
CA ALA A 663 -10.26 -27.77 29.26
C ALA A 663 -11.36 -28.56 28.56
N GLU A 664 -11.67 -29.74 29.09
CA GLU A 664 -12.83 -30.54 28.70
C GLU A 664 -13.76 -30.71 29.89
N ILE A 665 -15.04 -30.41 29.70
CA ILE A 665 -16.05 -30.42 30.76
C ILE A 665 -17.40 -30.94 30.24
N ALA A 666 -18.28 -31.33 31.16
CA ALA A 666 -19.68 -31.58 30.82
C ALA A 666 -20.47 -30.25 30.80
N ALA A 667 -21.52 -30.18 29.98
CA ALA A 667 -22.43 -29.04 29.96
C ALA A 667 -22.96 -28.68 31.36
N GLY A 668 -22.96 -27.38 31.68
CA GLY A 668 -23.38 -26.82 32.97
C GLY A 668 -22.34 -26.89 34.09
N VAL A 669 -21.20 -27.55 33.89
CA VAL A 669 -20.09 -27.53 34.85
C VAL A 669 -19.28 -26.24 34.68
N ALA A 670 -18.99 -25.56 35.79
CA ALA A 670 -18.15 -24.37 35.77
C ALA A 670 -16.67 -24.72 35.57
N VAL A 671 -15.98 -23.94 34.74
CA VAL A 671 -14.51 -23.96 34.59
C VAL A 671 -13.88 -22.74 35.26
N ASN A 672 -12.64 -22.87 35.70
CA ASN A 672 -11.86 -21.76 36.24
C ASN A 672 -10.98 -21.13 35.15
N PHE A 673 -11.04 -19.81 35.01
CA PHE A 673 -10.16 -19.02 34.18
C PHE A 673 -9.19 -18.25 35.06
N GLU A 674 -7.92 -18.28 34.69
CA GLU A 674 -6.84 -17.59 35.38
C GLU A 674 -6.08 -16.78 34.33
N ALA A 675 -5.84 -15.49 34.60
CA ALA A 675 -5.09 -14.65 33.70
C ALA A 675 -4.03 -13.81 34.42
N VAL A 676 -2.87 -13.66 33.78
CA VAL A 676 -1.84 -12.71 34.15
C VAL A 676 -1.64 -11.73 33.00
N ILE A 677 -1.90 -10.46 33.26
CA ILE A 677 -1.71 -9.37 32.32
C ILE A 677 -0.49 -8.56 32.77
N GLU A 678 0.46 -8.31 31.87
CA GLU A 678 1.68 -7.57 32.15
C GLU A 678 1.95 -6.50 31.09
N LEU A 679 2.44 -5.34 31.53
CA LEU A 679 2.89 -4.27 30.66
C LEU A 679 4.41 -4.30 30.49
N PRO A 680 4.93 -3.96 29.29
CA PRO A 680 6.35 -3.65 29.14
C PRO A 680 6.76 -2.47 30.03
N PRO A 681 8.05 -2.35 30.41
CA PRO A 681 8.57 -1.16 31.06
C PRO A 681 8.21 0.07 30.25
N ASP A 682 7.86 1.17 30.90
CA ASP A 682 7.52 2.39 30.16
C ASP A 682 6.01 2.50 29.89
N ALA A 683 5.35 1.38 29.57
CA ALA A 683 4.11 1.30 28.79
C ALA A 683 2.85 1.95 29.39
N GLY A 684 2.90 2.40 30.65
CA GLY A 684 1.80 3.10 31.32
C GLY A 684 1.04 2.23 32.30
N SER A 685 -0.29 2.21 32.22
CA SER A 685 -1.15 1.48 33.13
C SER A 685 -2.28 0.75 32.40
N LEU A 686 -2.72 -0.36 32.98
CA LEU A 686 -3.90 -1.09 32.56
C LEU A 686 -5.14 -0.26 32.87
N VAL A 687 -6.01 -0.11 31.86
CA VAL A 687 -7.24 0.70 31.96
C VAL A 687 -8.50 -0.09 31.63
N ALA A 688 -8.39 -1.26 31.01
CA ALA A 688 -9.51 -2.18 30.83
C ALA A 688 -9.02 -3.63 30.70
N ALA A 689 -9.85 -4.56 31.17
CA ALA A 689 -9.73 -5.99 30.92
C ALA A 689 -11.15 -6.55 30.75
N GLU A 690 -11.40 -7.20 29.62
CA GLU A 690 -12.75 -7.57 29.19
C GLU A 690 -12.78 -9.04 28.76
N TRP A 691 -13.72 -9.80 29.32
CA TRP A 691 -13.92 -11.21 29.07
C TRP A 691 -14.99 -11.45 28.01
N ASP A 692 -14.71 -12.41 27.14
CA ASP A 692 -15.67 -13.04 26.26
C ASP A 692 -15.51 -14.56 26.36
N PHE A 693 -16.26 -15.19 27.26
CA PHE A 693 -16.18 -16.63 27.46
C PHE A 693 -16.70 -17.42 26.25
N GLU A 694 -17.62 -16.85 25.47
CA GLU A 694 -18.22 -17.52 24.31
C GLU A 694 -17.32 -17.41 23.05
N GLY A 695 -16.38 -16.47 23.02
CA GLY A 695 -15.47 -16.27 21.89
C GLY A 695 -16.12 -15.63 20.67
N THR A 696 -17.12 -14.79 20.89
CA THR A 696 -17.96 -14.18 19.84
C THR A 696 -17.41 -12.84 19.33
N GLY A 697 -16.51 -12.22 20.10
CA GLY A 697 -15.98 -10.87 19.92
C GLY A 697 -16.78 -9.77 20.62
N SER A 698 -17.74 -10.10 21.49
CA SER A 698 -18.66 -9.12 22.09
C SER A 698 -18.18 -8.53 23.43
N PHE A 699 -17.26 -9.21 24.11
CA PHE A 699 -16.63 -8.76 25.37
C PHE A 699 -17.62 -8.21 26.43
N PRO A 700 -18.65 -8.98 26.83
CA PRO A 700 -19.75 -8.46 27.66
C PRO A 700 -19.39 -8.24 29.13
N VAL A 701 -18.27 -8.77 29.62
CA VAL A 701 -17.91 -8.74 31.04
C VAL A 701 -16.62 -7.96 31.24
N THR A 702 -16.69 -6.82 31.92
CA THR A 702 -15.52 -6.01 32.26
C THR A 702 -15.03 -6.32 33.67
N ALA A 703 -13.74 -6.55 33.84
CA ALA A 703 -13.12 -6.68 35.15
C ALA A 703 -12.86 -5.31 35.78
N GLU A 704 -13.00 -5.22 37.10
CA GLU A 704 -12.60 -4.03 37.85
C GLU A 704 -11.07 -3.95 37.95
N ILE A 705 -10.51 -2.77 37.68
CA ILE A 705 -9.07 -2.53 37.68
C ILE A 705 -8.76 -1.35 38.59
N ALA A 706 -7.83 -1.54 39.51
CA ALA A 706 -7.33 -0.43 40.32
C ALA A 706 -6.43 0.48 39.47
N PRO A 707 -6.50 1.81 39.61
CA PRO A 707 -5.65 2.72 38.84
C PRO A 707 -4.15 2.44 39.02
N GLY A 708 -3.36 2.67 37.97
CA GLY A 708 -1.89 2.60 38.05
C GLY A 708 -1.28 1.20 37.96
N GLN A 709 -2.07 0.18 37.63
CA GLN A 709 -1.57 -1.21 37.57
C GLN A 709 -0.80 -1.47 36.27
N ALA A 710 0.48 -1.86 36.40
CA ALA A 710 1.30 -2.37 35.29
C ALA A 710 1.29 -3.92 35.18
N ARG A 711 0.73 -4.58 36.20
CA ARG A 711 0.51 -6.02 36.24
C ARG A 711 -0.79 -6.30 36.98
N LEU A 712 -1.57 -7.25 36.47
CA LEU A 712 -2.86 -7.63 37.01
C LEU A 712 -3.04 -9.15 36.90
N THR A 713 -3.49 -9.77 37.98
CA THR A 713 -3.97 -11.16 37.98
C THR A 713 -5.48 -11.14 38.09
N LEU A 714 -6.16 -11.91 37.25
CA LEU A 714 -7.61 -12.05 37.25
C LEU A 714 -8.00 -13.52 37.34
N ASP A 715 -9.10 -13.77 38.06
CA ASP A 715 -9.74 -15.07 38.16
C ASP A 715 -11.22 -14.91 37.82
N ALA A 716 -11.76 -15.86 37.07
CA ALA A 716 -13.18 -15.90 36.75
C ALA A 716 -13.68 -17.33 36.64
N THR A 717 -14.98 -17.54 36.86
CA THR A 717 -15.63 -18.84 36.61
C THR A 717 -16.78 -18.65 35.62
N HIS A 718 -16.94 -19.60 34.72
CA HIS A 718 -18.05 -19.61 33.75
C HIS A 718 -18.50 -21.03 33.48
N ALA A 719 -19.80 -21.22 33.26
CA ALA A 719 -20.38 -22.52 32.93
C ALA A 719 -21.11 -22.43 31.58
N TYR A 720 -20.84 -23.39 30.70
CA TYR A 720 -21.41 -23.42 29.35
C TYR A 720 -22.65 -24.30 29.34
N PRO A 721 -23.83 -23.78 28.99
CA PRO A 721 -25.08 -24.54 29.06
C PRO A 721 -25.25 -25.55 27.93
N GLN A 722 -24.49 -25.41 26.83
CA GLN A 722 -24.63 -26.24 25.64
C GLN A 722 -23.31 -26.94 25.29
N PRO A 723 -23.36 -28.18 24.77
CA PRO A 723 -22.19 -28.82 24.18
C PRO A 723 -21.64 -28.03 22.99
N GLY A 724 -20.32 -28.06 22.83
CA GLY A 724 -19.64 -27.30 21.77
C GLY A 724 -18.16 -27.06 22.07
N THR A 725 -17.47 -26.45 21.11
CA THR A 725 -16.11 -25.94 21.31
C THR A 725 -16.17 -24.42 21.37
N TYR A 726 -15.73 -23.88 22.50
CA TYR A 726 -15.71 -22.45 22.79
C TYR A 726 -14.27 -21.97 22.84
N PHE A 727 -14.03 -20.75 22.36
CA PHE A 727 -12.72 -20.10 22.43
C PHE A 727 -12.80 -18.85 23.28
N ALA A 728 -12.74 -19.03 24.60
CA ALA A 728 -12.79 -17.93 25.54
C ALA A 728 -11.63 -16.95 25.32
N VAL A 729 -11.93 -15.66 25.41
CA VAL A 729 -11.00 -14.55 25.14
C VAL A 729 -10.97 -13.60 26.33
N LEU A 730 -9.77 -13.13 26.66
CA LEU A 730 -9.57 -11.98 27.53
C LEU A 730 -8.82 -10.90 26.75
N ARG A 731 -9.44 -9.74 26.58
CA ARG A 731 -8.80 -8.56 25.98
C ARG A 731 -8.32 -7.62 27.09
N ALA A 732 -7.07 -7.18 27.01
CA ALA A 732 -6.51 -6.18 27.90
C ALA A 732 -6.20 -4.89 27.14
N THR A 733 -6.41 -3.75 27.78
CA THR A 733 -6.10 -2.42 27.24
C THR A 733 -5.18 -1.67 28.20
N ALA A 734 -4.07 -1.18 27.68
CA ALA A 734 -3.14 -0.28 28.35
C ALA A 734 -3.29 1.15 27.80
N GLN A 735 -2.98 2.14 28.63
CA GLN A 735 -2.94 3.55 28.26
C GLN A 735 -1.78 4.23 29.02
N ARG A 736 -0.99 5.07 28.32
CA ARG A 736 0.29 5.61 28.84
C ARG A 736 0.14 6.38 30.14
N GLU A 737 -0.85 7.25 30.22
CA GLU A 737 -1.14 8.11 31.37
C GLU A 737 -2.09 7.46 32.40
N GLY A 738 -2.59 6.25 32.11
CA GLY A 738 -3.58 5.56 32.94
C GLY A 738 -4.97 6.16 32.91
N ASP A 739 -5.28 6.99 31.90
CA ASP A 739 -6.62 7.56 31.73
C ASP A 739 -7.56 6.51 31.11
N ALA A 740 -8.50 6.01 31.90
CA ALA A 740 -9.46 5.02 31.42
C ALA A 740 -10.58 5.62 30.56
N GLN A 741 -10.81 6.93 30.63
CA GLN A 741 -11.89 7.64 29.94
C GLN A 741 -11.48 8.13 28.56
N THR A 742 -10.19 8.36 28.32
CA THR A 742 -9.73 8.72 26.98
C THR A 742 -9.97 7.58 26.00
N ARG A 743 -10.41 7.97 24.80
CA ARG A 743 -10.50 7.07 23.64
C ARG A 743 -9.15 6.91 22.91
N TYR A 744 -8.14 7.69 23.29
CA TYR A 744 -6.86 7.78 22.58
C TYR A 744 -5.74 6.99 23.25
N GLY A 745 -4.82 6.46 22.45
CA GLY A 745 -3.64 5.73 22.94
C GLY A 745 -4.00 4.44 23.67
N ARG A 746 -5.16 3.84 23.35
CA ARG A 746 -5.65 2.60 23.96
C ARG A 746 -5.01 1.38 23.30
N VAL A 747 -3.91 0.92 23.86
CA VAL A 747 -3.11 -0.17 23.30
C VAL A 747 -3.64 -1.52 23.76
N GLN A 748 -4.10 -2.33 22.81
CA GLN A 748 -4.79 -3.60 23.09
C GLN A 748 -3.92 -4.83 22.83
N ASN A 749 -4.19 -5.90 23.55
CA ASN A 749 -3.83 -7.27 23.21
C ASN A 749 -4.89 -8.24 23.75
N LEU A 750 -4.85 -9.50 23.33
CA LEU A 750 -5.75 -10.53 23.83
C LEU A 750 -5.04 -11.86 24.10
N GLY A 751 -5.64 -12.67 24.96
CA GLY A 751 -5.30 -14.08 25.20
C GLY A 751 -6.51 -14.95 24.90
N ARG A 752 -6.29 -16.19 24.43
CA ARG A 752 -7.35 -17.14 24.04
C ARG A 752 -7.08 -18.53 24.57
N VAL A 753 -8.13 -19.23 24.99
CA VAL A 753 -8.08 -20.63 25.43
C VAL A 753 -9.28 -21.41 24.90
N ARG A 754 -9.17 -22.74 24.84
CA ARG A 754 -10.21 -23.63 24.31
C ARG A 754 -10.98 -24.31 25.45
N VAL A 755 -12.30 -24.34 25.36
CA VAL A 755 -13.16 -25.14 26.24
C VAL A 755 -14.00 -26.06 25.38
N VAL A 756 -13.85 -27.37 25.57
CA VAL A 756 -14.66 -28.39 24.92
C VAL A 756 -15.71 -28.86 25.91
N VAL A 757 -16.98 -28.70 25.54
CA VAL A 757 -18.13 -29.02 26.37
C VAL A 757 -18.84 -30.22 25.75
N HIS A 758 -18.95 -31.29 26.53
CA HIS A 758 -19.56 -32.57 26.16
C HIS A 758 -21.02 -32.66 26.60
#